data_AF-Q3TA76-F1
#
_entry.id   AF-Q3TA76-F1
#
_cell.length_a   1.000
_cell.length_b   1.000
_cell.length_c   1.000
_cell.angle_alpha   90.00
_cell.angle_beta   90.00
_cell.angle_gamma   90.00
#
_symmetry.space_group_name_H-M   'P 1'
#
loop_
_entity.id
_entity.type
_entity.pdbx_description
1 polymer ?
#
loop_
_entity_poly.entity_id
_entity_poly.type
_entity_poly.pdbx_seq_one_letter_code
_entity_poly.pdbx_strand_id
1 'polypeptide(L)'
;MVHPAISSINLTTALGSLANIARQRPMFMSEVIQAYETLHANLPPTLAKSQVSSVRKNLKLHLLSVLKHPASLEFQAQITTLLVDLGTPQAEIARNMPSSKDSRKRPRDDTDSTLKKMKLEPNLGEDDEDKDLEPGPSGTSKASAQISGQSDTDITAEFLQPLLTPDNVANLVLISMVYLPETMPASFQAIYTPVESAGTEAQIKHLARLMATQMTAAGLGPGVEQTKQCKEEPKEEKVVKPESVLIKRRLSVQGQAISVVGSQSTMSPLEEEVPQAKRRPEPIIPVTQPRLAGVGGRKKIFRLSDVLKPLTDAQVEAMKLGAVKRILRAEKAVACSGAAQVRIKILASLVTQFDSGFKAEVLSFILEDVRARLDLAFAWLYQEYNAYLAAGTSGTLDKYEDCLICLLSGLQEKPDQKDGIFTKVVLEAPLITESALEVIRKYCEDESRAYLGMSTLGDLIFKRPSRQFQYLHVLLDLSSHEKDRVRSQALLFIKRMYEKEQLREYVEKFALNYLQLLVHPNPPSVLFGADKDTEVAAPWTEETVKQCLYLYLALLPQNHKLIHELAAVYTEAIADIKRTVLRVIEQPIRGMGMNSPELLLLVENCPKGAETLVTRCLLSLTDKVPPSPELVKRVRDLYHKRLPDVRFLIPVLNGLEKKEVIQALPKLIKLNPIVVKEVFNRLLGTQHGEGNSALSPLNPGELLIALHNIDSVKCDMKSIIKGEAPLFPQDPAPTDRQGLSHPHGSTASKTMA
;
A
#
# COMPACT_ATOMS: atom_id res chain seq x y z
N MET A 1 -16.20 5.26 -39.16
CA MET A 1 -17.45 5.20 -39.93
C MET A 1 -18.54 4.58 -39.09
N VAL A 2 -19.67 5.26 -38.92
CA VAL A 2 -20.84 4.75 -38.18
C VAL A 2 -21.56 3.74 -39.07
N HIS A 3 -21.82 2.52 -38.57
CA HIS A 3 -22.54 1.52 -39.34
C HIS A 3 -24.02 1.94 -39.51
N PRO A 4 -24.59 1.97 -40.72
CA PRO A 4 -25.94 2.50 -40.98
C PRO A 4 -27.09 1.73 -40.30
N ALA A 5 -26.81 0.51 -39.82
CA ALA A 5 -27.75 -0.35 -39.10
C ALA A 5 -27.41 -0.53 -37.61
N ILE A 6 -26.63 0.36 -37.00
CA ILE A 6 -26.33 0.28 -35.56
C ILE A 6 -27.59 0.54 -34.71
N SER A 7 -27.79 -0.27 -33.65
CA SER A 7 -28.91 -0.07 -32.72
C SER A 7 -28.68 1.16 -31.83
N SER A 8 -29.77 1.81 -31.40
CA SER A 8 -29.71 3.00 -30.52
C SER A 8 -28.92 2.76 -29.24
N ILE A 9 -29.07 1.59 -28.61
CA ILE A 9 -28.40 1.28 -27.34
C ILE A 9 -26.89 1.13 -27.53
N ASN A 10 -26.47 0.39 -28.57
CA ASN A 10 -25.06 0.19 -28.88
C ASN A 10 -24.39 1.52 -29.25
N LEU A 11 -25.11 2.38 -29.97
CA LEU A 11 -24.65 3.72 -30.33
C LEU A 11 -24.42 4.59 -29.08
N THR A 12 -25.40 4.64 -28.16
CA THR A 12 -25.25 5.39 -26.90
C THR A 12 -24.12 4.84 -26.02
N THR A 13 -23.97 3.52 -25.91
CA THR A 13 -22.86 2.90 -25.17
C THR A 13 -21.50 3.22 -25.81
N ALA A 14 -21.42 3.21 -27.13
CA ALA A 14 -20.21 3.57 -27.86
C ALA A 14 -19.82 5.05 -27.62
N LEU A 15 -20.79 5.97 -27.64
CA LEU A 15 -20.56 7.39 -27.30
C LEU A 15 -19.94 7.54 -25.90
N GLY A 16 -20.52 6.89 -24.89
CA GLY A 16 -19.95 6.95 -23.53
C GLY A 16 -18.56 6.35 -23.43
N SER A 17 -18.31 5.26 -24.17
CA SER A 17 -17.01 4.60 -24.21
C SER A 17 -15.94 5.49 -24.86
N LEU A 18 -16.25 6.13 -25.99
CA LEU A 18 -15.35 7.07 -26.66
C LEU A 18 -15.05 8.30 -25.79
N ALA A 19 -16.05 8.83 -25.09
CA ALA A 19 -15.84 9.92 -24.13
C ALA A 19 -14.91 9.52 -22.96
N ASN A 20 -15.02 8.27 -22.49
CA ASN A 20 -14.13 7.75 -21.45
C ASN A 20 -12.71 7.59 -21.97
N ILE A 21 -12.54 7.05 -23.17
CA ILE A 21 -11.24 6.91 -23.82
C ILE A 21 -10.58 8.28 -24.00
N ALA A 22 -11.29 9.27 -24.56
CA ALA A 22 -10.77 10.61 -24.76
C ALA A 22 -10.30 11.28 -23.46
N ARG A 23 -11.04 11.10 -22.36
CA ARG A 23 -10.68 11.68 -21.04
C ARG A 23 -9.52 10.94 -20.36
N GLN A 24 -9.42 9.62 -20.51
CA GLN A 24 -8.35 8.83 -19.90
C GLN A 24 -7.06 8.81 -20.75
N ARG A 25 -7.20 9.05 -22.05
CA ARG A 25 -6.15 8.99 -23.08
C ARG A 25 -6.34 10.16 -24.06
N PRO A 26 -5.88 11.37 -23.70
CA PRO A 26 -6.07 12.59 -24.50
C PRO A 26 -5.47 12.53 -25.91
N MET A 27 -4.55 11.61 -26.17
CA MET A 27 -3.98 11.35 -27.50
C MET A 27 -5.02 10.97 -28.56
N PHE A 28 -6.19 10.45 -28.17
CA PHE A 28 -7.28 10.08 -29.08
C PHE A 28 -8.39 11.15 -29.14
N MET A 29 -8.15 12.34 -28.57
CA MET A 29 -9.17 13.39 -28.50
C MET A 29 -9.62 13.82 -29.90
N SER A 30 -8.67 14.03 -30.82
CA SER A 30 -8.94 14.43 -32.21
C SER A 30 -9.90 13.46 -32.91
N GLU A 31 -9.58 12.16 -32.90
CA GLU A 31 -10.38 11.12 -33.55
C GLU A 31 -11.78 10.98 -32.93
N VAL A 32 -11.88 11.15 -31.60
CA VAL A 32 -13.18 11.08 -30.90
C VAL A 32 -14.06 12.28 -31.27
N ILE A 33 -13.52 13.49 -31.32
CA ILE A 33 -14.27 14.68 -31.73
C ILE A 33 -14.71 14.56 -33.20
N GLN A 34 -13.83 14.10 -34.09
CA GLN A 34 -14.18 13.86 -35.50
C GLN A 34 -15.29 12.80 -35.65
N ALA A 35 -15.25 11.73 -34.84
CA ALA A 35 -16.30 10.71 -34.84
C ALA A 35 -17.66 11.26 -34.38
N TYR A 36 -17.67 12.17 -33.41
CA TYR A 36 -18.88 12.84 -32.95
C TYR A 36 -19.46 13.79 -34.00
N GLU A 37 -18.61 14.55 -34.69
CA GLU A 37 -19.02 15.41 -35.80
C GLU A 37 -19.62 14.58 -36.94
N THR A 38 -18.96 13.49 -37.32
CA THR A 38 -19.44 12.57 -38.36
C THR A 38 -20.79 11.95 -38.00
N LEU A 39 -20.98 11.55 -36.73
CA LEU A 39 -22.24 11.00 -36.26
C LEU A 39 -23.35 12.06 -36.24
N HIS A 40 -23.03 13.29 -35.85
CA HIS A 40 -24.00 14.39 -35.83
C HIS A 40 -24.49 14.73 -37.25
N ALA A 41 -23.59 14.72 -38.24
CA ALA A 41 -23.93 14.93 -39.64
C ALA A 41 -24.70 13.74 -40.26
N ASN A 42 -24.41 12.51 -39.83
CA ASN A 42 -24.96 11.27 -40.38
C ASN A 42 -25.58 10.36 -39.31
N LEU A 43 -26.74 10.73 -38.79
CA LEU A 43 -27.47 9.80 -37.93
C LEU A 43 -28.00 8.60 -38.73
N PRO A 44 -27.89 7.37 -38.20
CA PRO A 44 -28.43 6.19 -38.88
C PRO A 44 -29.94 6.34 -39.18
N PRO A 45 -30.38 6.12 -40.43
CA PRO A 45 -31.78 6.30 -40.82
C PRO A 45 -32.72 5.25 -40.22
N THR A 46 -32.15 4.18 -39.63
CA THR A 46 -32.87 3.10 -38.94
C THR A 46 -33.40 3.51 -37.57
N LEU A 47 -33.01 4.68 -37.05
CA LEU A 47 -33.42 5.15 -35.72
C LEU A 47 -34.79 5.82 -35.75
N ALA A 48 -35.68 5.40 -34.85
CA ALA A 48 -36.95 6.09 -34.63
C ALA A 48 -36.74 7.49 -34.02
N LYS A 49 -37.73 8.38 -34.17
CA LYS A 49 -37.68 9.77 -33.66
C LYS A 49 -37.27 9.87 -32.18
N SER A 50 -37.84 9.02 -31.32
CA SER A 50 -37.49 8.97 -29.90
C SER A 50 -36.05 8.53 -29.64
N GLN A 51 -35.52 7.63 -30.47
CA GLN A 51 -34.14 7.14 -30.39
C GLN A 51 -33.15 8.22 -30.84
N VAL A 52 -33.47 8.96 -31.91
CA VAL A 52 -32.67 10.11 -32.37
C VAL A 52 -32.54 11.16 -31.26
N SER A 53 -33.64 11.54 -30.61
CA SER A 53 -33.60 12.47 -29.48
C SER A 53 -32.75 11.94 -28.31
N SER A 54 -32.82 10.64 -28.00
CA SER A 54 -32.01 10.01 -26.97
C SER A 54 -30.51 10.04 -27.30
N VAL A 55 -30.13 9.72 -28.54
CA VAL A 55 -28.74 9.76 -29.01
C VAL A 55 -28.19 11.19 -28.94
N ARG A 56 -28.95 12.20 -29.38
CA ARG A 56 -28.57 13.62 -29.30
C ARG A 56 -28.36 14.09 -27.86
N LYS A 57 -29.26 13.71 -26.94
CA LYS A 57 -29.14 14.02 -25.52
C LYS A 57 -27.85 13.44 -24.91
N ASN A 58 -27.53 12.19 -25.25
CA ASN A 58 -26.30 11.54 -24.77
C ASN A 58 -25.04 12.14 -25.42
N LEU A 59 -25.09 12.48 -26.71
CA LEU A 59 -24.00 13.16 -27.39
C LEU A 59 -23.68 14.51 -26.73
N LYS A 60 -24.71 15.33 -26.44
CA LYS A 60 -24.58 16.59 -25.69
C LYS A 60 -23.91 16.38 -24.33
N LEU A 61 -24.38 15.38 -23.57
CA LEU A 61 -23.84 15.05 -22.24
C LEU A 61 -22.34 14.69 -22.31
N HIS A 62 -21.95 13.87 -23.28
CA HIS A 62 -20.57 13.44 -23.44
C HIS A 62 -19.66 14.55 -23.95
N LEU A 63 -20.13 15.41 -24.85
CA LEU A 63 -19.38 16.60 -25.29
C LEU A 63 -19.14 17.59 -24.15
N LEU A 64 -20.13 17.86 -23.30
CA LEU A 64 -19.95 18.67 -22.10
C LEU A 64 -18.95 18.03 -21.12
N SER A 65 -18.99 16.70 -20.97
CA SER A 65 -18.02 15.99 -20.12
C SER A 65 -16.59 16.05 -20.67
N VAL A 66 -16.42 16.03 -22.00
CA VAL A 66 -15.11 16.12 -22.66
C VAL A 66 -14.59 17.55 -22.61
N LEU A 67 -15.46 18.56 -22.77
CA LEU A 67 -15.11 19.99 -22.70
C LEU A 67 -14.47 20.38 -21.36
N LYS A 68 -14.85 19.74 -20.25
CA LYS A 68 -14.22 19.98 -18.94
C LYS A 68 -12.74 19.60 -18.88
N HIS A 69 -12.26 18.74 -19.78
CA HIS A 69 -10.91 18.22 -19.72
C HIS A 69 -9.89 19.25 -20.23
N PRO A 70 -8.73 19.47 -19.56
CA PRO A 70 -7.73 20.46 -19.98
C PRO A 70 -7.19 20.25 -21.40
N ALA A 71 -7.07 19.01 -21.86
CA ALA A 71 -6.62 18.73 -23.23
C ALA A 71 -7.67 19.08 -24.32
N SER A 72 -8.89 19.50 -23.95
CA SER A 72 -9.90 19.92 -24.91
C SER A 72 -9.68 21.34 -25.46
N LEU A 73 -8.75 22.13 -24.89
CA LEU A 73 -8.49 23.53 -25.29
C LEU A 73 -8.28 23.69 -26.80
N GLU A 74 -7.56 22.75 -27.41
CA GLU A 74 -7.24 22.77 -28.85
C GLU A 74 -8.47 22.52 -29.74
N PHE A 75 -9.47 21.78 -29.22
CA PHE A 75 -10.69 21.39 -29.94
C PHE A 75 -11.92 22.19 -29.50
N GLN A 76 -11.75 23.24 -28.68
CA GLN A 76 -12.86 24.00 -28.10
C GLN A 76 -13.81 24.52 -29.17
N ALA A 77 -13.29 25.12 -30.25
CA ALA A 77 -14.13 25.66 -31.32
C ALA A 77 -15.03 24.60 -31.98
N GLN A 78 -14.54 23.37 -32.17
CA GLN A 78 -15.32 22.27 -32.74
C GLN A 78 -16.38 21.78 -31.74
N ILE A 79 -15.98 21.57 -30.48
CA ILE A 79 -16.87 21.08 -29.42
C ILE A 79 -18.00 22.08 -29.14
N THR A 80 -17.69 23.37 -29.06
CA THR A 80 -18.69 24.42 -28.80
C THR A 80 -19.67 24.55 -29.95
N THR A 81 -19.22 24.47 -31.20
CA THR A 81 -20.10 24.50 -32.38
C THR A 81 -21.09 23.34 -32.35
N LEU A 82 -20.61 22.11 -32.15
CA LEU A 82 -21.47 20.92 -32.07
C LEU A 82 -22.45 21.00 -30.88
N LEU A 83 -22.03 21.58 -29.76
CA LEU A 83 -22.92 21.81 -28.61
C LEU A 83 -24.02 22.84 -28.92
N VAL A 84 -23.72 23.89 -29.68
CA VAL A 84 -24.71 24.87 -30.16
C VAL A 84 -25.71 24.21 -31.11
N ASP A 85 -25.25 23.37 -32.05
CA ASP A 85 -26.13 22.64 -32.99
C ASP A 85 -27.07 21.66 -32.27
N LEU A 86 -26.64 21.14 -31.12
CA LEU A 86 -27.45 20.30 -30.24
C LEU A 86 -28.39 21.10 -29.31
N GLY A 87 -28.45 22.42 -29.44
CA GLY A 87 -29.31 23.30 -28.64
C GLY A 87 -28.78 23.55 -27.22
N THR A 88 -27.47 23.58 -27.02
CA THR A 88 -26.86 23.91 -25.72
C THR A 88 -26.73 25.42 -25.55
N PRO A 89 -27.30 26.03 -24.49
CA PRO A 89 -27.15 27.45 -24.24
C PRO A 89 -25.68 27.84 -24.00
N GLN A 90 -25.28 29.03 -24.46
CA GLN A 90 -23.90 29.52 -24.33
C GLN A 90 -23.43 29.59 -22.86
N ALA A 91 -24.34 29.91 -21.93
CA ALA A 91 -24.05 29.92 -20.49
C ALA A 91 -23.73 28.53 -19.92
N GLU A 92 -24.33 27.47 -20.48
CA GLU A 92 -24.03 26.08 -20.09
C GLU A 92 -22.66 25.66 -20.63
N ILE A 93 -22.30 26.06 -21.85
CA ILE A 93 -20.99 25.81 -22.46
C ILE A 93 -19.89 26.52 -21.64
N ALA A 94 -20.05 27.82 -21.37
CA ALA A 94 -19.07 28.62 -20.65
C ALA A 94 -18.76 28.08 -19.24
N ARG A 95 -19.76 27.56 -18.53
CA ARG A 95 -19.60 26.95 -17.20
C ARG A 95 -18.74 25.68 -17.20
N ASN A 96 -18.69 24.97 -18.32
CA ASN A 96 -17.97 23.72 -18.48
C ASN A 96 -16.60 23.90 -19.16
N MET A 97 -16.21 25.14 -19.48
CA MET A 97 -14.89 25.45 -20.05
C MET A 97 -13.81 25.42 -18.95
N PRO A 98 -12.63 24.84 -19.21
CA PRO A 98 -11.51 24.87 -18.29
C PRO A 98 -10.96 26.30 -18.17
N SER A 99 -10.72 26.77 -16.94
CA SER A 99 -10.23 28.13 -16.68
C SER A 99 -8.82 28.33 -17.24
N SER A 100 -8.61 29.34 -18.10
CA SER A 100 -7.30 29.66 -18.71
C SER A 100 -6.21 30.16 -17.73
N LYS A 101 -6.44 30.13 -16.41
CA LYS A 101 -5.52 30.74 -15.44
C LYS A 101 -4.24 29.96 -15.15
N ASP A 102 -4.13 28.69 -15.55
CA ASP A 102 -2.98 27.85 -15.15
C ASP A 102 -1.83 27.75 -16.17
N SER A 103 -1.93 28.40 -17.34
CA SER A 103 -0.89 28.31 -18.40
C SER A 103 0.10 29.48 -18.48
N ARG A 104 -0.03 30.51 -17.62
CA ARG A 104 0.90 31.66 -17.57
C ARG A 104 1.47 31.89 -16.16
N LYS A 105 2.33 30.98 -15.70
CA LYS A 105 3.40 31.34 -14.74
C LYS A 105 4.71 30.67 -15.14
N ARG A 106 5.52 31.38 -15.92
CA ARG A 106 6.98 31.18 -15.89
C ARG A 106 7.46 31.64 -14.50
N PRO A 107 8.34 30.91 -13.80
CA PRO A 107 8.97 31.44 -12.61
C PRO A 107 10.01 32.46 -13.07
N ARG A 108 9.72 33.74 -12.87
CA ARG A 108 10.73 34.80 -12.86
C ARG A 108 11.36 34.74 -11.47
N ASP A 109 12.64 34.43 -11.46
CA ASP A 109 13.54 34.65 -10.32
C ASP A 109 13.37 36.08 -9.85
N ASP A 110 13.10 36.32 -8.58
CA ASP A 110 13.42 37.61 -7.96
C ASP A 110 13.64 37.45 -6.46
N THR A 111 14.82 37.91 -6.08
CA THR A 111 15.34 38.11 -4.73
C THR A 111 14.52 39.13 -3.95
N ASP A 112 14.27 38.78 -2.69
CA ASP A 112 14.09 39.58 -1.48
C ASP A 112 13.86 41.11 -1.60
N SER A 113 12.72 41.60 -1.08
CA SER A 113 12.70 42.58 0.02
C SER A 113 11.30 43.07 0.39
N THR A 114 11.11 43.15 1.70
CA THR A 114 9.99 43.63 2.52
C THR A 114 9.59 45.10 2.30
N LEU A 115 8.28 45.42 2.36
CA LEU A 115 7.63 46.27 3.38
C LEU A 115 6.21 46.79 2.98
N LYS A 116 5.21 46.43 3.81
CA LYS A 116 4.09 47.23 4.37
C LYS A 116 3.14 48.07 3.45
N LYS A 117 1.86 47.69 3.36
CA LYS A 117 0.70 48.19 4.18
C LYS A 117 -0.69 47.71 3.68
N MET A 118 -1.54 47.37 4.66
CA MET A 118 -3.03 47.39 4.79
C MET A 118 -3.86 48.20 3.77
N LYS A 119 -5.17 48.04 3.56
CA LYS A 119 -6.28 47.09 3.87
C LYS A 119 -7.58 47.81 3.40
N LEU A 120 -8.59 47.04 2.97
CA LEU A 120 -10.05 47.31 2.90
C LEU A 120 -10.68 47.97 1.63
N GLU A 121 -11.58 47.18 1.03
CA GLU A 121 -12.70 47.50 0.11
C GLU A 121 -13.85 48.27 0.84
N PRO A 122 -15.09 48.50 0.30
CA PRO A 122 -15.73 48.11 -0.99
C PRO A 122 -16.67 49.17 -1.66
N ASN A 123 -17.44 48.71 -2.66
CA ASN A 123 -18.66 49.26 -3.31
C ASN A 123 -18.46 50.14 -4.54
N LEU A 124 -19.33 50.20 -5.55
CA LEU A 124 -20.46 49.44 -6.16
C LEU A 124 -21.18 50.49 -7.06
N GLY A 125 -21.69 50.10 -8.23
CA GLY A 125 -22.65 50.87 -9.04
C GLY A 125 -22.05 51.96 -9.95
N GLU A 126 -22.52 52.23 -11.16
CA GLU A 126 -23.52 51.68 -12.08
C GLU A 126 -23.40 52.50 -13.41
N ASP A 127 -23.99 52.00 -14.50
CA ASP A 127 -24.50 52.75 -15.69
C ASP A 127 -23.52 53.56 -16.60
N ASP A 128 -23.65 53.71 -17.92
CA ASP A 128 -24.49 53.12 -18.98
C ASP A 128 -23.98 53.63 -20.37
N GLU A 129 -24.43 52.94 -21.44
CA GLU A 129 -24.63 53.35 -22.86
C GLU A 129 -23.50 53.78 -23.85
N ASP A 130 -23.46 52.99 -24.94
CA ASP A 130 -23.41 53.33 -26.39
C ASP A 130 -22.32 54.19 -27.05
N LYS A 131 -21.66 53.62 -28.10
CA LYS A 131 -21.82 54.02 -29.53
C LYS A 131 -20.78 53.42 -30.50
N ASP A 132 -21.31 52.90 -31.62
CA ASP A 132 -20.86 53.00 -33.02
C ASP A 132 -19.44 52.55 -33.44
N LEU A 133 -19.31 51.45 -34.20
CA LEU A 133 -19.36 51.34 -35.67
C LEU A 133 -18.12 51.88 -36.41
N GLU A 134 -17.29 50.94 -36.86
CA GLU A 134 -16.82 50.71 -38.24
C GLU A 134 -15.30 50.43 -38.40
N PRO A 135 -14.91 49.51 -39.31
CA PRO A 135 -13.55 48.97 -39.40
C PRO A 135 -12.77 49.37 -40.67
N GLY A 136 -11.43 49.25 -40.58
CA GLY A 136 -10.51 49.05 -41.72
C GLY A 136 -9.36 50.09 -41.85
N PRO A 137 -8.24 49.81 -42.55
CA PRO A 137 -7.91 48.61 -43.34
C PRO A 137 -6.52 47.97 -43.09
N SER A 138 -6.43 46.70 -43.50
CA SER A 138 -5.31 45.87 -44.00
C SER A 138 -3.84 46.22 -43.71
N GLY A 139 -3.10 45.21 -43.24
CA GLY A 139 -1.64 45.10 -43.36
C GLY A 139 -1.19 43.64 -43.41
N THR A 140 -0.97 43.14 -44.62
CA THR A 140 -0.47 41.80 -44.96
C THR A 140 0.82 41.43 -44.23
N SER A 141 0.95 40.19 -43.76
CA SER A 141 2.24 39.52 -43.54
C SER A 141 2.09 38.02 -43.69
N LYS A 142 2.78 37.49 -44.70
CA LYS A 142 2.91 36.08 -45.05
C LYS A 142 3.36 35.24 -43.84
N ALA A 143 2.66 34.14 -43.57
CA ALA A 143 3.14 33.07 -42.70
C ALA A 143 3.37 31.81 -43.53
N SER A 144 4.65 31.53 -43.74
CA SER A 144 5.23 30.28 -44.19
C SER A 144 4.90 29.13 -43.25
N ALA A 145 4.44 28.02 -43.83
CA ALA A 145 4.62 26.62 -43.41
C ALA A 145 4.65 26.29 -41.90
N GLN A 146 3.50 25.84 -41.38
CA GLN A 146 3.43 24.77 -40.38
C GLN A 146 2.33 23.79 -40.81
N ILE A 147 2.71 22.81 -41.64
CA ILE A 147 1.86 21.68 -42.00
C ILE A 147 2.21 20.55 -41.04
N SER A 148 1.48 20.46 -39.93
CA SER A 148 1.37 19.22 -39.16
C SER A 148 0.01 19.22 -38.45
N GLY A 149 -0.99 18.58 -39.07
CA GLY A 149 -2.25 18.24 -38.40
C GLY A 149 -3.55 18.56 -39.13
N GLN A 150 -3.56 19.14 -40.33
CA GLN A 150 -4.83 19.35 -41.05
C GLN A 150 -5.40 18.01 -41.53
N SER A 151 -6.64 17.72 -41.12
CA SER A 151 -7.37 16.55 -41.60
C SER A 151 -7.76 16.70 -43.08
N ASP A 152 -7.98 15.58 -43.77
CA ASP A 152 -8.57 15.54 -45.11
C ASP A 152 -9.91 16.30 -45.19
N THR A 153 -10.68 16.28 -44.10
CA THR A 153 -11.87 17.09 -43.91
C THR A 153 -11.59 18.60 -43.81
N ASP A 154 -10.51 19.02 -43.15
CA ASP A 154 -10.18 20.45 -43.02
C ASP A 154 -9.75 21.06 -44.36
N ILE A 155 -8.94 20.35 -45.14
CA ILE A 155 -8.50 20.78 -46.48
C ILE A 155 -9.71 20.95 -47.41
N THR A 156 -10.64 19.99 -47.35
CA THR A 156 -11.87 20.04 -48.15
C THR A 156 -12.82 21.14 -47.68
N ALA A 157 -12.89 21.41 -46.37
CA ALA A 157 -13.70 22.50 -45.82
C ALA A 157 -13.18 23.88 -46.23
N GLU A 158 -11.86 24.07 -46.22
CA GLU A 158 -11.22 25.32 -46.64
C GLU A 158 -11.45 25.60 -48.13
N PHE A 159 -11.48 24.55 -48.97
CA PHE A 159 -11.85 24.66 -50.38
C PHE A 159 -13.32 25.06 -50.61
N LEU A 160 -14.25 24.54 -49.80
CA LEU A 160 -15.68 24.81 -49.95
C LEU A 160 -16.10 26.19 -49.44
N GLN A 161 -15.42 26.71 -48.42
CA GLN A 161 -15.79 27.96 -47.76
C GLN A 161 -16.00 29.15 -48.72
N PRO A 162 -15.11 29.45 -49.69
CA PRO A 162 -15.32 30.55 -50.64
C PRO A 162 -16.40 30.27 -51.70
N LEU A 163 -16.80 29.01 -51.89
CA LEU A 163 -17.79 28.61 -52.90
C LEU A 163 -19.24 28.73 -52.40
N LEU A 164 -19.44 28.88 -51.08
CA LEU A 164 -20.75 29.02 -50.43
C LEU A 164 -21.31 30.45 -50.52
N THR A 165 -21.35 31.01 -51.73
CA THR A 165 -22.04 32.28 -52.01
C THR A 165 -23.56 32.09 -52.07
N PRO A 166 -24.37 33.12 -51.78
CA PRO A 166 -25.84 33.01 -51.84
C PRO A 166 -26.35 32.48 -53.18
N ASP A 167 -25.78 32.91 -54.30
CA ASP A 167 -26.15 32.44 -55.65
C ASP A 167 -25.82 30.96 -55.86
N ASN A 168 -24.64 30.51 -55.44
CA ASN A 168 -24.24 29.11 -55.56
C ASN A 168 -25.08 28.21 -54.67
N VAL A 169 -25.38 28.65 -53.44
CA VAL A 169 -26.24 27.90 -52.51
C VAL A 169 -27.67 27.83 -53.06
N ALA A 170 -28.22 28.93 -53.59
CA ALA A 170 -29.54 28.93 -54.21
C ALA A 170 -29.61 27.97 -55.41
N ASN A 171 -28.61 28.00 -56.29
CA ASN A 171 -28.52 27.07 -57.42
C ASN A 171 -28.39 25.61 -56.96
N LEU A 172 -27.58 25.34 -55.94
CA LEU A 172 -27.43 24.00 -55.36
C LEU A 172 -28.77 23.49 -54.80
N VAL A 173 -29.50 24.35 -54.08
CA VAL A 173 -30.84 24.02 -53.57
C VAL A 173 -31.80 23.73 -54.72
N LEU A 174 -31.86 24.60 -55.74
CA LEU A 174 -32.73 24.41 -56.91
C LEU A 174 -32.44 23.09 -57.65
N ILE A 175 -31.16 22.75 -57.84
CA ILE A 175 -30.76 21.46 -58.44
C ILE A 175 -31.16 20.29 -57.54
N SER A 176 -31.01 20.44 -56.23
CA SER A 176 -31.34 19.39 -55.26
C SER A 176 -32.84 19.17 -55.07
N MET A 177 -33.70 20.14 -55.45
CA MET A 177 -35.16 20.04 -55.27
C MET A 177 -35.75 18.81 -55.95
N VAL A 178 -35.17 18.37 -57.07
CA VAL A 178 -35.62 17.18 -57.82
C VAL A 178 -35.36 15.87 -57.04
N TYR A 179 -34.41 15.88 -56.10
CA TYR A 179 -34.04 14.72 -55.28
C TYR A 179 -34.74 14.72 -53.91
N LEU A 180 -35.51 15.75 -53.58
CA LEU A 180 -36.24 15.81 -52.32
C LEU A 180 -37.54 15.01 -52.42
N PRO A 181 -37.93 14.29 -51.34
CA PRO A 181 -39.20 13.58 -51.30
C PRO A 181 -40.38 14.58 -51.28
N GLU A 182 -41.50 14.20 -51.90
CA GLU A 182 -42.73 15.02 -51.96
C GLU A 182 -43.32 15.33 -50.57
N THR A 183 -43.01 14.50 -49.57
CA THR A 183 -43.45 14.68 -48.18
C THR A 183 -42.24 14.78 -47.24
N MET A 184 -42.26 15.75 -46.32
CA MET A 184 -41.18 15.98 -45.36
C MET A 184 -40.86 14.73 -44.52
N PRO A 185 -39.63 14.21 -44.53
CA PRO A 185 -39.25 13.05 -43.74
C PRO A 185 -39.38 13.32 -42.23
N ALA A 186 -39.92 12.35 -41.49
CA ALA A 186 -40.06 12.45 -40.04
C ALA A 186 -38.71 12.61 -39.31
N SER A 187 -37.63 12.08 -39.89
CA SER A 187 -36.25 12.27 -39.42
C SER A 187 -35.82 13.73 -39.55
N PHE A 188 -36.04 14.35 -40.72
CA PHE A 188 -35.71 15.76 -40.97
C PHE A 188 -36.52 16.68 -40.06
N GLN A 189 -37.83 16.47 -39.95
CA GLN A 189 -38.71 17.26 -39.08
C GLN A 189 -38.31 17.16 -37.59
N ALA A 190 -37.72 16.05 -37.16
CA ALA A 190 -37.22 15.86 -35.79
C ALA A 190 -35.84 16.48 -35.53
N ILE A 191 -35.09 16.76 -36.59
CA ILE A 191 -33.71 17.26 -36.55
C ILE A 191 -33.65 18.78 -36.82
N TYR A 192 -34.66 19.33 -37.50
CA TYR A 192 -34.72 20.73 -37.89
C TYR A 192 -34.78 21.66 -36.68
N THR A 193 -33.71 22.42 -36.48
CA THR A 193 -33.64 23.53 -35.52
C THR A 193 -33.59 24.83 -36.33
N PRO A 194 -34.54 25.78 -36.15
CA PRO A 194 -34.48 27.07 -36.82
C PRO A 194 -33.17 27.80 -36.47
N VAL A 195 -32.47 28.29 -37.50
CA VAL A 195 -31.23 29.06 -37.31
C VAL A 195 -31.62 30.52 -37.07
N GLU A 196 -31.48 31.01 -35.83
CA GLU A 196 -31.91 32.36 -35.43
C GLU A 196 -31.12 33.51 -36.11
N SER A 197 -29.99 33.23 -36.75
CA SER A 197 -29.14 34.24 -37.40
C SER A 197 -28.37 33.68 -38.60
N ALA A 198 -29.07 33.24 -39.64
CA ALA A 198 -28.46 32.61 -40.83
C ALA A 198 -27.56 33.60 -41.61
N GLY A 199 -26.39 33.13 -42.09
CA GLY A 199 -25.51 33.86 -43.00
C GLY A 199 -24.25 34.47 -42.38
N THR A 200 -23.93 34.16 -41.11
CA THR A 200 -22.66 34.62 -40.49
C THR A 200 -21.45 33.84 -41.03
N GLU A 201 -20.27 34.47 -41.02
CA GLU A 201 -19.02 33.82 -41.48
C GLU A 201 -18.74 32.50 -40.71
N ALA A 202 -19.05 32.46 -39.41
CA ALA A 202 -18.94 31.26 -38.59
C ALA A 202 -19.85 30.11 -39.07
N GLN A 203 -21.08 30.44 -39.49
CA GLN A 203 -22.02 29.45 -40.03
C GLN A 203 -21.63 28.98 -41.43
N ILE A 204 -21.11 29.87 -42.28
CA ILE A 204 -20.59 29.50 -43.59
C ILE A 204 -19.44 28.51 -43.42
N LYS A 205 -18.53 28.78 -42.48
CA LYS A 205 -17.43 27.87 -42.15
C LYS A 205 -17.91 26.53 -41.59
N HIS A 206 -18.95 26.54 -40.77
CA HIS A 206 -19.55 25.31 -40.24
C HIS A 206 -20.24 24.49 -41.34
N LEU A 207 -21.03 25.14 -42.20
CA LEU A 207 -21.67 24.50 -43.36
C LEU A 207 -20.63 23.89 -44.31
N ALA A 208 -19.54 24.61 -44.58
CA ALA A 208 -18.42 24.10 -45.37
C ALA A 208 -17.82 22.83 -44.75
N ARG A 209 -17.67 22.78 -43.42
CA ARG A 209 -17.14 21.61 -42.72
C ARG A 209 -18.12 20.42 -42.73
N LEU A 210 -19.43 20.67 -42.58
CA LEU A 210 -20.45 19.61 -42.72
C LEU A 210 -20.43 19.03 -44.13
N MET A 211 -20.42 19.87 -45.16
CA MET A 211 -20.33 19.43 -46.56
C MET A 211 -19.01 18.70 -46.84
N ALA A 212 -17.89 19.20 -46.32
CA ALA A 212 -16.60 18.53 -46.45
C ALA A 212 -16.60 17.15 -45.81
N THR A 213 -17.19 17.00 -44.62
CA THR A 213 -17.32 15.70 -43.94
C THR A 213 -18.08 14.69 -44.83
N GLN A 214 -19.16 15.14 -45.48
CA GLN A 214 -19.93 14.31 -46.41
C GLN A 214 -19.18 13.97 -47.69
N MET A 215 -18.52 14.95 -48.30
CA MET A 215 -17.73 14.76 -49.50
C MET A 215 -16.56 13.82 -49.24
N THR A 216 -15.80 14.04 -48.17
CA THR A 216 -14.68 13.19 -47.76
C THR A 216 -15.15 11.76 -47.44
N ALA A 217 -16.29 11.59 -46.75
CA ALA A 217 -16.88 10.28 -46.49
C ALA A 217 -17.31 9.53 -47.78
N ALA A 218 -17.75 10.28 -48.81
CA ALA A 218 -18.04 9.75 -50.14
C ALA A 218 -16.77 9.56 -51.01
N GLY A 219 -15.58 9.90 -50.48
CA GLY A 219 -14.30 9.79 -51.19
C GLY A 219 -14.06 10.89 -52.23
N LEU A 220 -14.75 12.03 -52.10
CA LEU A 220 -14.71 13.19 -52.99
C LEU A 220 -14.05 14.39 -52.29
N GLY A 221 -13.39 15.24 -53.07
CA GLY A 221 -12.85 16.53 -52.60
C GLY A 221 -11.32 16.58 -52.49
N PRO A 222 -10.73 17.79 -52.46
CA PRO A 222 -9.29 17.97 -52.60
C PRO A 222 -8.46 17.33 -51.49
N GLY A 223 -8.99 17.25 -50.26
CA GLY A 223 -8.30 16.59 -49.14
C GLY A 223 -8.17 15.07 -49.31
N VAL A 224 -9.16 14.43 -49.95
CA VAL A 224 -9.09 12.98 -50.28
C VAL A 224 -8.08 12.73 -51.39
N GLU A 225 -8.02 13.61 -52.39
CA GLU A 225 -7.09 13.52 -53.51
C GLU A 225 -5.64 13.73 -53.07
N GLN A 226 -5.35 14.71 -52.20
CA GLN A 226 -4.02 14.89 -51.62
C GLN A 226 -3.59 13.71 -50.75
N THR A 227 -4.52 13.11 -50.00
CA THR A 227 -4.24 11.92 -49.17
C THR A 227 -3.99 10.66 -50.03
N LYS A 228 -4.61 10.57 -51.21
CA LYS A 228 -4.35 9.52 -52.21
C LYS A 228 -3.04 9.75 -52.96
N GLN A 229 -2.73 10.98 -53.36
CA GLN A 229 -1.47 11.34 -54.05
C GLN A 229 -0.24 11.16 -53.14
N CYS A 230 -0.33 11.49 -51.85
CA CYS A 230 0.72 11.16 -50.87
C CYS A 230 0.95 9.65 -50.66
N LYS A 231 0.04 8.79 -51.14
CA LYS A 231 0.18 7.33 -51.11
C LYS A 231 0.66 6.72 -52.44
N GLU A 232 0.71 7.47 -53.55
CA GLU A 232 0.92 6.92 -54.90
C GLU A 232 2.11 7.48 -55.71
N GLU A 233 3.11 8.13 -55.10
CA GLU A 233 4.42 8.32 -55.76
C GLU A 233 5.44 7.20 -55.46
N PRO A 234 6.29 6.80 -56.42
CA PRO A 234 6.42 5.40 -56.82
C PRO A 234 7.75 4.72 -56.42
N LYS A 235 7.67 3.41 -56.12
CA LYS A 235 8.79 2.47 -56.19
C LYS A 235 8.94 2.01 -57.64
N GLU A 236 10.10 2.26 -58.25
CA GLU A 236 10.43 1.77 -59.59
C GLU A 236 10.45 0.22 -59.65
N GLU A 237 9.59 -0.27 -60.56
CA GLU A 237 9.65 -1.42 -61.47
C GLU A 237 10.29 -2.76 -61.08
N LYS A 238 9.47 -3.82 -61.19
CA LYS A 238 9.76 -4.96 -62.08
C LYS A 238 8.47 -5.68 -62.56
N VAL A 239 8.13 -5.37 -63.81
CA VAL A 239 7.49 -6.16 -64.89
C VAL A 239 6.69 -7.44 -64.58
N VAL A 240 5.35 -7.31 -64.68
CA VAL A 240 4.33 -8.03 -65.49
C VAL A 240 4.40 -9.56 -65.72
N LYS A 241 3.35 -10.29 -65.26
CA LYS A 241 2.31 -10.95 -66.10
C LYS A 241 1.10 -11.46 -65.27
N PRO A 242 -0.09 -11.62 -65.88
CA PRO A 242 -1.38 -11.51 -65.18
C PRO A 242 -2.15 -12.84 -65.02
N GLU A 243 -3.30 -12.71 -64.36
CA GLU A 243 -4.49 -13.59 -64.38
C GLU A 243 -4.53 -14.89 -63.56
N SER A 244 -5.44 -14.88 -62.58
CA SER A 244 -6.64 -15.73 -62.50
C SER A 244 -6.88 -16.46 -61.16
N VAL A 245 -7.97 -16.03 -60.51
CA VAL A 245 -9.10 -16.85 -60.04
C VAL A 245 -8.84 -18.01 -59.06
N LEU A 246 -9.23 -17.73 -57.80
CA LEU A 246 -9.99 -18.55 -56.84
C LEU A 246 -9.42 -19.87 -56.27
N ILE A 247 -9.78 -20.05 -54.99
CA ILE A 247 -10.25 -21.26 -54.28
C ILE A 247 -9.39 -21.73 -53.08
N LYS A 248 -10.05 -21.54 -51.92
CA LYS A 248 -10.12 -22.38 -50.71
C LYS A 248 -9.04 -23.45 -50.47
N ARG A 249 -8.44 -23.29 -49.29
CA ARG A 249 -7.96 -24.33 -48.37
C ARG A 249 -8.93 -25.52 -48.22
N ARG A 250 -8.44 -26.75 -48.46
CA ARG A 250 -8.80 -27.97 -47.70
C ARG A 250 -7.78 -29.11 -47.91
N LEU A 251 -7.31 -29.61 -46.76
CA LEU A 251 -7.04 -31.02 -46.38
C LEU A 251 -6.06 -31.91 -47.21
N SER A 252 -4.93 -32.20 -46.54
CA SER A 252 -4.54 -33.55 -46.05
C SER A 252 -3.74 -34.53 -46.95
N VAL A 253 -2.74 -35.13 -46.29
CA VAL A 253 -2.16 -36.50 -46.41
C VAL A 253 -0.78 -36.67 -47.08
N GLN A 254 0.10 -37.35 -46.31
CA GLN A 254 1.34 -38.13 -46.63
C GLN A 254 2.56 -37.34 -47.13
N GLY A 255 3.70 -37.33 -46.42
CA GLY A 255 4.62 -38.45 -46.12
C GLY A 255 5.84 -38.27 -47.05
N GLN A 256 7.11 -38.18 -46.65
CA GLN A 256 7.93 -39.07 -45.81
C GLN A 256 9.28 -38.38 -45.48
N ALA A 257 9.83 -38.74 -44.31
CA ALA A 257 11.25 -39.00 -43.95
C ALA A 257 12.34 -37.91 -44.23
N ILE A 258 13.36 -37.63 -43.40
CA ILE A 258 14.34 -38.41 -42.60
C ILE A 258 14.92 -37.38 -41.57
N SER A 259 14.79 -37.49 -40.22
CA SER A 259 15.63 -38.22 -39.23
C SER A 259 17.15 -37.93 -39.40
N VAL A 260 18.00 -37.48 -38.46
CA VAL A 260 18.10 -37.68 -37.01
C VAL A 260 19.36 -36.93 -36.50
N VAL A 261 19.32 -36.44 -35.24
CA VAL A 261 20.44 -36.32 -34.23
C VAL A 261 21.66 -35.46 -34.60
N GLY A 262 22.27 -34.62 -33.75
CA GLY A 262 22.30 -34.46 -32.30
C GLY A 262 23.76 -34.11 -31.93
N SER A 263 23.98 -33.00 -31.22
CA SER A 263 24.65 -32.97 -29.91
C SER A 263 26.17 -32.66 -29.88
N GLN A 264 26.47 -31.62 -29.10
CA GLN A 264 27.61 -31.38 -28.20
C GLN A 264 29.03 -31.03 -28.72
N SER A 265 29.41 -29.78 -28.39
CA SER A 265 30.53 -29.37 -27.51
C SER A 265 31.97 -29.74 -27.85
N THR A 266 32.85 -28.73 -28.00
CA THR A 266 33.83 -28.26 -26.98
C THR A 266 34.99 -27.46 -27.62
N MET A 267 35.58 -26.57 -26.80
CA MET A 267 36.97 -26.06 -26.79
C MET A 267 37.17 -24.56 -27.01
N SER A 268 37.75 -23.93 -25.98
CA SER A 268 38.60 -22.74 -25.96
C SER A 268 40.03 -23.20 -25.57
N PRO A 269 41.07 -22.35 -25.41
CA PRO A 269 41.40 -20.99 -25.92
C PRO A 269 42.84 -20.93 -26.55
N LEU A 270 43.29 -19.75 -27.05
CA LEU A 270 44.61 -19.09 -26.78
C LEU A 270 45.07 -18.08 -27.87
N GLU A 271 45.42 -16.89 -27.37
CA GLU A 271 46.53 -15.97 -27.68
C GLU A 271 46.74 -15.22 -29.02
N GLU A 272 47.26 -13.99 -28.83
CA GLU A 272 47.57 -12.90 -29.77
C GLU A 272 48.77 -13.18 -30.69
N GLU A 273 48.75 -12.65 -31.92
CA GLU A 273 49.88 -11.94 -32.53
C GLU A 273 49.46 -11.19 -33.82
N VAL A 274 50.07 -10.02 -34.06
CA VAL A 274 49.94 -9.09 -35.23
C VAL A 274 51.12 -9.40 -36.16
N PRO A 275 51.11 -9.35 -37.53
CA PRO A 275 50.89 -8.11 -38.30
C PRO A 275 50.56 -8.13 -39.83
N GLN A 276 50.21 -6.94 -40.33
CA GLN A 276 50.49 -6.32 -41.64
C GLN A 276 49.86 -6.80 -42.97
N ALA A 277 49.38 -5.78 -43.70
CA ALA A 277 48.68 -5.80 -44.98
C ALA A 277 49.58 -5.88 -46.23
N LYS A 278 49.05 -6.43 -47.33
CA LYS A 278 49.53 -6.24 -48.71
C LYS A 278 48.37 -5.94 -49.67
N ARG A 279 48.39 -4.73 -50.26
CA ARG A 279 47.61 -4.27 -51.43
C ARG A 279 48.19 -4.80 -52.74
N ARG A 280 47.37 -4.88 -53.81
CA ARG A 280 47.62 -4.47 -55.24
C ARG A 280 46.28 -4.49 -56.02
N PRO A 281 46.16 -3.97 -57.26
CA PRO A 281 46.57 -2.67 -57.83
C PRO A 281 45.47 -1.99 -58.71
N GLU A 282 45.69 -0.72 -59.10
CA GLU A 282 44.87 0.14 -59.99
C GLU A 282 45.01 -0.20 -61.50
N PRO A 283 44.19 0.44 -62.39
CA PRO A 283 44.70 0.84 -63.69
C PRO A 283 44.46 2.33 -64.08
N ILE A 284 45.59 2.97 -64.43
CA ILE A 284 45.92 3.71 -65.67
C ILE A 284 45.20 5.04 -65.99
N ILE A 285 46.03 6.09 -66.01
CA ILE A 285 45.81 7.47 -66.50
C ILE A 285 46.47 7.62 -67.89
N PRO A 286 45.98 8.49 -68.80
CA PRO A 286 46.80 9.06 -69.87
C PRO A 286 47.29 10.49 -69.59
N VAL A 287 48.50 10.73 -70.07
CA VAL A 287 49.45 11.83 -69.84
C VAL A 287 49.06 13.15 -70.54
N THR A 288 49.32 14.32 -69.91
CA THR A 288 50.06 15.46 -70.52
C THR A 288 50.34 16.63 -69.55
N GLN A 289 51.63 16.84 -69.31
CA GLN A 289 52.42 18.09 -69.12
C GLN A 289 52.07 19.19 -68.06
N PRO A 290 53.10 19.94 -67.58
CA PRO A 290 53.07 20.65 -66.30
C PRO A 290 52.76 22.14 -66.46
N ARG A 291 51.98 22.70 -65.52
CA ARG A 291 51.95 24.14 -65.22
C ARG A 291 51.99 24.37 -63.71
N LEU A 292 52.81 25.35 -63.33
CA LEU A 292 53.04 25.81 -61.97
C LEU A 292 51.85 26.63 -61.42
N ALA A 293 51.74 26.56 -60.08
CA ALA A 293 51.07 27.47 -59.15
C ALA A 293 49.52 27.54 -59.15
N GLY A 294 48.94 27.21 -58.00
CA GLY A 294 47.55 27.52 -57.69
C GLY A 294 47.02 26.73 -56.51
N VAL A 295 46.81 27.41 -55.38
CA VAL A 295 46.22 26.90 -54.14
C VAL A 295 44.86 26.25 -54.42
N GLY A 296 44.83 24.92 -54.50
CA GLY A 296 43.63 24.12 -54.71
C GLY A 296 43.43 23.17 -53.55
N GLY A 297 42.77 23.65 -52.49
CA GLY A 297 42.39 22.83 -51.34
C GLY A 297 41.56 21.63 -51.80
N ARG A 298 42.13 20.42 -51.72
CA ARG A 298 41.33 19.19 -51.69
C ARG A 298 40.35 19.35 -50.54
N LYS A 299 39.05 19.45 -50.86
CA LYS A 299 37.99 19.37 -49.85
C LYS A 299 38.18 18.06 -49.10
N LYS A 300 38.81 18.12 -47.93
CA LYS A 300 38.82 17.00 -46.97
C LYS A 300 37.37 16.60 -46.80
N ILE A 301 37.06 15.32 -47.02
CA ILE A 301 35.76 14.76 -46.67
C ILE A 301 35.50 15.18 -45.22
N PHE A 302 34.49 16.02 -45.02
CA PHE A 302 34.14 16.50 -43.69
C PHE A 302 33.71 15.30 -42.86
N ARG A 303 34.55 14.88 -41.92
CA ARG A 303 34.18 13.90 -40.91
C ARG A 303 33.89 14.66 -39.65
N LEU A 304 32.72 14.41 -39.07
CA LEU A 304 32.26 15.09 -37.85
C LEU A 304 33.27 14.92 -36.70
N SER A 305 33.98 13.78 -36.67
CA SER A 305 35.08 13.47 -35.75
C SER A 305 36.26 14.44 -35.83
N ASP A 306 36.48 15.08 -36.97
CA ASP A 306 37.65 15.94 -37.20
C ASP A 306 37.41 17.38 -36.71
N VAL A 307 36.16 17.72 -36.36
CA VAL A 307 35.73 19.05 -35.91
C VAL A 307 35.20 19.05 -34.48
N LEU A 308 34.73 17.90 -33.98
CA LEU A 308 34.27 17.76 -32.61
C LEU A 308 35.40 17.29 -31.69
N LYS A 309 35.64 18.03 -30.60
CA LYS A 309 36.41 17.50 -29.48
C LYS A 309 35.55 16.48 -28.73
N PRO A 310 36.05 15.26 -28.46
CA PRO A 310 35.34 14.33 -27.59
C PRO A 310 35.18 14.98 -26.21
N LEU A 311 33.97 14.86 -25.67
CA LEU A 311 33.65 15.33 -24.32
C LEU A 311 34.45 14.51 -23.31
N THR A 312 34.86 15.15 -22.21
CA THR A 312 35.48 14.40 -21.11
C THR A 312 34.43 13.52 -20.43
N ASP A 313 34.84 12.40 -19.83
CA ASP A 313 33.92 11.51 -19.11
C ASP A 313 33.11 12.26 -18.04
N ALA A 314 33.74 13.21 -17.35
CA ALA A 314 33.07 14.08 -16.38
C ALA A 314 31.97 14.96 -17.01
N GLN A 315 32.20 15.51 -18.21
CA GLN A 315 31.19 16.28 -18.94
C GLN A 315 30.04 15.41 -19.42
N VAL A 316 30.35 14.19 -19.88
CA VAL A 316 29.35 13.21 -20.29
C VAL A 316 28.46 12.83 -19.12
N GLU A 317 29.03 12.49 -17.96
CA GLU A 317 28.26 12.15 -16.76
C GLU A 317 27.42 13.32 -16.24
N ALA A 318 27.97 14.54 -16.24
CA ALA A 318 27.23 15.75 -15.86
C ALA A 318 26.03 16.00 -16.79
N MET A 319 26.19 15.80 -18.10
CA MET A 319 25.09 15.96 -19.05
C MET A 319 24.03 14.86 -18.93
N LYS A 320 24.43 13.60 -18.70
CA LYS A 320 23.47 12.51 -18.45
C LYS A 320 22.66 12.78 -17.17
N LEU A 321 23.33 13.16 -16.08
CA LEU A 321 22.68 13.53 -14.82
C LEU A 321 21.72 14.71 -15.02
N GLY A 322 22.15 15.74 -15.76
CA GLY A 322 21.32 16.88 -16.12
C GLY A 322 20.07 16.48 -16.92
N ALA A 323 20.17 15.50 -17.82
CA ALA A 323 19.04 14.97 -18.56
C ALA A 323 18.04 14.25 -17.64
N VAL A 324 18.51 13.39 -16.74
CA VAL A 324 17.65 12.69 -15.77
C VAL A 324 16.94 13.69 -14.85
N LYS A 325 17.64 14.70 -14.33
CA LYS A 325 17.04 15.77 -13.50
C LYS A 325 15.97 16.55 -14.25
N ARG A 326 16.15 16.83 -15.54
CA ARG A 326 15.12 17.47 -16.38
C ARG A 326 13.88 16.58 -16.53
N ILE A 327 14.06 15.29 -16.76
CA ILE A 327 12.93 14.34 -16.87
C ILE A 327 12.20 14.22 -15.52
N LEU A 328 12.92 14.16 -14.40
CA LEU A 328 12.33 14.14 -13.06
C LEU A 328 11.49 15.41 -12.81
N ARG A 329 12.00 16.61 -13.11
CA ARG A 329 11.28 17.86 -12.89
C ARG A 329 10.10 18.09 -13.85
N ALA A 330 10.02 17.36 -14.96
CA ALA A 330 8.94 17.50 -15.95
C ALA A 330 7.60 16.85 -15.54
N GLU A 331 7.48 16.33 -14.31
CA GLU A 331 6.30 15.63 -13.78
C GLU A 331 4.96 16.29 -14.12
N LYS A 332 4.77 17.56 -13.73
CA LYS A 332 3.52 18.29 -13.92
C LYS A 332 3.21 18.55 -15.39
N ALA A 333 4.22 18.92 -16.17
CA ALA A 333 4.06 19.21 -17.59
C ALA A 333 3.65 17.95 -18.39
N VAL A 334 4.27 16.81 -18.08
CA VAL A 334 4.00 15.52 -18.74
C VAL A 334 2.68 14.90 -18.27
N ALA A 335 2.26 15.18 -17.02
CA ALA A 335 0.93 14.79 -16.56
C ALA A 335 -0.18 15.44 -17.41
N CYS A 336 -0.02 16.71 -17.78
CA CYS A 336 -0.99 17.44 -18.61
C CYS A 336 -1.09 16.88 -20.05
N SER A 337 -0.01 16.32 -20.59
CA SER A 337 -0.01 15.71 -21.93
C SER A 337 -0.53 14.27 -21.95
N GLY A 338 -0.82 13.67 -20.80
CA GLY A 338 -1.24 12.27 -20.68
C GLY A 338 -0.10 11.24 -20.81
N ALA A 339 1.16 11.68 -20.95
CA ALA A 339 2.32 10.81 -21.11
C ALA A 339 3.03 10.46 -19.78
N ALA A 340 2.35 10.62 -18.63
CA ALA A 340 2.92 10.37 -17.31
C ALA A 340 3.50 8.95 -17.15
N GLN A 341 2.78 7.94 -17.63
CA GLN A 341 3.21 6.54 -17.57
C GLN A 341 4.44 6.26 -18.45
N VAL A 342 4.57 6.97 -19.56
CA VAL A 342 5.76 6.87 -20.43
C VAL A 342 6.98 7.45 -19.73
N ARG A 343 6.83 8.61 -19.06
CA ARG A 343 7.89 9.21 -18.24
C ARG A 343 8.35 8.25 -17.13
N ILE A 344 7.43 7.61 -16.43
CA ILE A 344 7.77 6.63 -15.37
C ILE A 344 8.59 5.48 -15.95
N LYS A 345 8.15 4.89 -17.07
CA LYS A 345 8.89 3.81 -17.74
C LYS A 345 10.28 4.24 -18.20
N ILE A 346 10.41 5.44 -18.77
CA ILE A 346 11.70 5.99 -19.19
C ILE A 346 12.63 6.12 -17.97
N LEU A 347 12.15 6.70 -16.87
CA LEU A 347 12.95 6.86 -15.65
C LEU A 347 13.38 5.51 -15.07
N ALA A 348 12.46 4.56 -14.91
CA ALA A 348 12.78 3.22 -14.42
C ALA A 348 13.82 2.49 -15.32
N SER A 349 13.68 2.62 -16.65
CA SER A 349 14.63 2.05 -17.61
C SER A 349 16.00 2.74 -17.58
N LEU A 350 16.04 4.07 -17.40
CA LEU A 350 17.29 4.82 -17.34
C LEU A 350 18.08 4.50 -16.05
N VAL A 351 17.39 4.34 -14.92
CA VAL A 351 18.08 4.03 -13.65
C VAL A 351 18.65 2.61 -13.64
N THR A 352 17.97 1.67 -14.30
CA THR A 352 18.38 0.25 -14.36
C THR A 352 19.49 -0.01 -15.37
N GLN A 353 19.52 0.73 -16.49
CA GLN A 353 20.51 0.54 -17.57
C GLN A 353 21.83 1.27 -17.34
N PHE A 354 21.84 2.32 -16.51
CA PHE A 354 23.02 3.14 -16.29
C PHE A 354 23.48 3.06 -14.82
N ASP A 355 24.72 2.62 -14.58
CA ASP A 355 25.32 2.51 -13.22
C ASP A 355 25.78 3.86 -12.63
N SER A 356 25.51 4.96 -13.33
CA SER A 356 25.71 6.33 -12.87
C SER A 356 24.86 6.64 -11.62
N GLY A 357 25.28 7.63 -10.82
CA GLY A 357 24.63 8.08 -9.56
C GLY A 357 23.16 8.56 -9.65
N PHE A 358 22.43 8.21 -10.70
CA PHE A 358 21.01 8.46 -10.91
C PHE A 358 20.15 7.76 -9.86
N LYS A 359 20.57 6.60 -9.34
CA LYS A 359 19.85 5.89 -8.27
C LYS A 359 19.59 6.80 -7.06
N ALA A 360 20.60 7.55 -6.63
CA ALA A 360 20.49 8.46 -5.49
C ALA A 360 19.52 9.64 -5.77
N GLU A 361 19.56 10.21 -6.98
CA GLU A 361 18.69 11.32 -7.38
C GLU A 361 17.22 10.88 -7.59
N VAL A 362 17.00 9.68 -8.11
CA VAL A 362 15.64 9.14 -8.26
C VAL A 362 15.09 8.74 -6.89
N LEU A 363 15.92 8.15 -6.02
CA LEU A 363 15.54 7.83 -4.65
C LEU A 363 15.16 9.11 -3.88
N SER A 364 16.00 10.15 -3.90
CA SER A 364 15.70 11.42 -3.22
C SER A 364 14.41 12.04 -3.75
N PHE A 365 14.21 12.04 -5.07
CA PHE A 365 12.98 12.50 -5.69
C PHE A 365 11.75 11.69 -5.25
N ILE A 366 11.83 10.35 -5.15
CA ILE A 366 10.71 9.54 -4.64
C ILE A 366 10.43 9.88 -3.17
N LEU A 367 11.47 10.00 -2.34
CA LEU A 367 11.35 10.24 -0.90
C LEU A 367 10.85 11.65 -0.54
N GLU A 368 10.93 12.63 -1.45
CA GLU A 368 10.31 13.96 -1.28
C GLU A 368 8.78 13.88 -1.23
N ASP A 369 8.15 13.06 -2.09
CA ASP A 369 6.69 12.87 -2.14
C ASP A 369 6.35 11.42 -2.53
N VAL A 370 6.51 10.53 -1.57
CA VAL A 370 6.33 9.09 -1.78
C VAL A 370 4.91 8.76 -2.23
N ARG A 371 3.92 9.49 -1.73
CA ARG A 371 2.50 9.19 -1.99
C ARG A 371 2.15 9.46 -3.44
N ALA A 372 2.58 10.59 -4.00
CA ALA A 372 2.35 10.89 -5.42
C ALA A 372 3.26 10.07 -6.35
N ARG A 373 4.44 9.64 -5.88
CA ARG A 373 5.50 9.03 -6.70
C ARG A 373 5.64 7.52 -6.50
N LEU A 374 4.68 6.88 -5.85
CA LEU A 374 4.73 5.45 -5.54
C LEU A 374 4.80 4.57 -6.80
N ASP A 375 4.09 4.97 -7.86
CA ASP A 375 4.12 4.27 -9.16
C ASP A 375 5.54 4.24 -9.76
N LEU A 376 6.33 5.29 -9.54
CA LEU A 376 7.73 5.32 -9.99
C LEU A 376 8.61 4.37 -9.17
N ALA A 377 8.40 4.32 -7.85
CA ALA A 377 9.11 3.38 -6.98
C ALA A 377 8.84 1.93 -7.39
N PHE A 378 7.57 1.59 -7.65
CA PHE A 378 7.20 0.27 -8.16
C PHE A 378 7.78 0.01 -9.55
N ALA A 379 7.62 0.91 -10.50
CA ALA A 379 8.17 0.72 -11.83
C ALA A 379 9.68 0.47 -11.81
N TRP A 380 10.43 1.19 -10.95
CA TRP A 380 11.86 0.96 -10.77
C TRP A 380 12.16 -0.41 -10.13
N LEU A 381 11.52 -0.74 -9.01
CA LEU A 381 11.72 -2.01 -8.30
C LEU A 381 11.42 -3.23 -9.20
N TYR A 382 10.30 -3.18 -9.93
CA TYR A 382 9.92 -4.24 -10.88
C TYR A 382 10.88 -4.31 -12.07
N GLN A 383 11.41 -3.17 -12.53
CA GLN A 383 12.37 -3.16 -13.64
C GLN A 383 13.71 -3.79 -13.23
N GLU A 384 14.21 -3.52 -12.03
CA GLU A 384 15.43 -4.18 -11.49
C GLU A 384 15.20 -5.69 -11.35
N TYR A 385 14.02 -6.10 -10.86
CA TYR A 385 13.67 -7.52 -10.76
C TYR A 385 13.58 -8.20 -12.13
N ASN A 386 12.97 -7.54 -13.12
CA ASN A 386 12.89 -8.05 -14.49
C ASN A 386 14.27 -8.13 -15.15
N ALA A 387 15.17 -7.18 -14.86
CA ALA A 387 16.54 -7.21 -15.34
C ALA A 387 17.30 -8.42 -14.77
N TYR A 388 17.10 -8.72 -13.49
CA TYR A 388 17.61 -9.95 -12.86
C TYR A 388 17.07 -11.21 -13.56
N LEU A 389 15.76 -11.30 -13.78
CA LEU A 389 15.15 -12.45 -14.47
C LEU A 389 15.66 -12.60 -15.90
N ALA A 390 15.86 -11.49 -16.62
CA ALA A 390 16.36 -11.49 -18.00
C ALA A 390 17.82 -11.95 -18.10
N ALA A 391 18.62 -11.70 -17.06
CA ALA A 391 20.03 -12.13 -16.99
C ALA A 391 20.19 -13.64 -16.71
N GLY A 392 19.12 -14.33 -16.31
CA GLY A 392 19.10 -15.79 -16.13
C GLY A 392 20.17 -16.27 -15.14
N THR A 393 20.97 -17.26 -15.54
CA THR A 393 22.02 -17.87 -14.69
C THR A 393 23.21 -16.95 -14.37
N SER A 394 23.33 -15.81 -15.06
CA SER A 394 24.39 -14.82 -14.81
C SER A 394 23.90 -13.61 -14.02
N GLY A 395 22.60 -13.53 -13.71
CA GLY A 395 22.02 -12.40 -12.98
C GLY A 395 22.32 -12.47 -11.49
N THR A 396 22.87 -11.40 -10.93
CA THR A 396 22.96 -11.23 -9.47
C THR A 396 21.73 -10.48 -8.95
N LEU A 397 21.30 -10.82 -7.74
CA LEU A 397 20.12 -10.19 -7.11
C LEU A 397 20.47 -8.83 -6.50
N ASP A 398 21.75 -8.51 -6.39
CA ASP A 398 22.30 -7.36 -5.66
C ASP A 398 21.65 -6.03 -6.07
N LYS A 399 21.48 -5.78 -7.38
CA LYS A 399 20.89 -4.50 -7.85
C LYS A 399 19.44 -4.33 -7.41
N TYR A 400 18.67 -5.42 -7.41
CA TYR A 400 17.29 -5.42 -6.92
C TYR A 400 17.24 -5.28 -5.40
N GLU A 401 18.10 -6.01 -4.70
CA GLU A 401 18.23 -5.97 -3.25
C GLU A 401 18.60 -4.56 -2.77
N ASP A 402 19.64 -3.96 -3.35
CA ASP A 402 20.07 -2.58 -3.06
C ASP A 402 18.93 -1.59 -3.27
N CYS A 403 18.19 -1.71 -4.38
CA CYS A 403 17.03 -0.87 -4.68
C CYS A 403 15.94 -0.99 -3.59
N LEU A 404 15.58 -2.23 -3.22
CA LEU A 404 14.58 -2.50 -2.20
C LEU A 404 15.01 -1.97 -0.83
N ILE A 405 16.26 -2.24 -0.42
CA ILE A 405 16.81 -1.79 0.87
C ILE A 405 16.83 -0.27 0.94
N CYS A 406 17.28 0.41 -0.13
CA CYS A 406 17.33 1.86 -0.18
C CYS A 406 15.94 2.50 -0.08
N LEU A 407 14.95 1.92 -0.78
CA LEU A 407 13.56 2.36 -0.68
C LEU A 407 13.00 2.15 0.73
N LEU A 408 13.16 0.96 1.32
CA LEU A 408 12.64 0.65 2.65
C LEU A 408 13.32 1.48 3.75
N SER A 409 14.65 1.63 3.69
CA SER A 409 15.43 2.44 4.65
C SER A 409 15.06 3.92 4.54
N GLY A 410 14.96 4.45 3.32
CA GLY A 410 14.55 5.84 3.08
C GLY A 410 13.12 6.11 3.55
N LEU A 411 12.22 5.14 3.47
CA LEU A 411 10.90 5.24 4.09
C LEU A 411 11.05 5.27 5.61
N GLN A 412 11.81 4.34 6.21
CA GLN A 412 12.00 4.21 7.66
C GLN A 412 12.48 5.50 8.34
N GLU A 413 13.24 6.35 7.66
CA GLU A 413 13.69 7.65 8.20
C GLU A 413 12.57 8.70 8.31
N LYS A 414 11.45 8.53 7.62
CA LYS A 414 10.33 9.50 7.64
C LYS A 414 9.51 9.37 8.94
N PRO A 415 9.20 10.51 9.61
CA PRO A 415 8.48 10.50 10.89
C PRO A 415 6.97 10.22 10.74
N ASP A 416 6.37 10.53 9.60
CA ASP A 416 4.94 10.31 9.35
C ASP A 416 4.73 9.11 8.41
N GLN A 417 4.32 7.98 8.99
CA GLN A 417 4.08 6.73 8.28
C GLN A 417 2.69 6.13 8.53
N LYS A 418 1.73 6.94 8.98
CA LYS A 418 0.38 6.44 9.26
C LYS A 418 -0.39 5.98 8.02
N ASP A 419 0.08 6.39 6.83
CA ASP A 419 -0.55 6.12 5.54
C ASP A 419 -0.37 4.66 5.03
N GLY A 420 0.35 3.80 5.76
CA GLY A 420 0.56 2.39 5.39
C GLY A 420 1.38 2.18 4.12
N ILE A 421 2.14 3.21 3.71
CA ILE A 421 2.95 3.18 2.47
C ILE A 421 4.06 2.14 2.56
N PHE A 422 4.73 2.04 3.72
CA PHE A 422 5.75 1.01 3.97
C PHE A 422 5.19 -0.40 3.73
N THR A 423 4.03 -0.70 4.32
CA THR A 423 3.32 -1.96 4.14
C THR A 423 3.01 -2.23 2.67
N LYS A 424 2.55 -1.22 1.92
CA LYS A 424 2.29 -1.36 0.47
C LYS A 424 3.56 -1.72 -0.28
N VAL A 425 4.68 -1.03 -0.03
CA VAL A 425 5.95 -1.33 -0.72
C VAL A 425 6.42 -2.75 -0.44
N VAL A 426 6.35 -3.19 0.83
CA VAL A 426 6.70 -4.55 1.24
C VAL A 426 5.79 -5.60 0.58
N LEU A 427 4.49 -5.36 0.52
CA LEU A 427 3.54 -6.32 -0.04
C LEU A 427 3.57 -6.39 -1.57
N GLU A 428 3.89 -5.30 -2.25
CA GLU A 428 3.98 -5.24 -3.71
C GLU A 428 5.37 -5.60 -4.25
N ALA A 429 6.40 -5.69 -3.40
CA ALA A 429 7.74 -6.08 -3.83
C ALA A 429 7.74 -7.52 -4.41
N PRO A 430 8.34 -7.79 -5.59
CA PRO A 430 8.34 -9.13 -6.19
C PRO A 430 8.86 -10.22 -5.25
N LEU A 431 10.00 -9.95 -4.61
CA LEU A 431 10.69 -10.87 -3.70
C LEU A 431 11.22 -10.11 -2.47
N ILE A 432 11.02 -10.64 -1.27
CA ILE A 432 11.65 -10.11 -0.06
C ILE A 432 12.94 -10.90 0.20
N THR A 433 14.10 -10.23 0.06
CA THR A 433 15.42 -10.80 0.36
C THR A 433 15.67 -10.86 1.87
N GLU A 434 16.71 -11.58 2.29
CA GLU A 434 17.07 -11.69 3.71
C GLU A 434 17.47 -10.34 4.29
N SER A 435 18.30 -9.57 3.60
CA SER A 435 18.69 -8.22 4.02
C SER A 435 17.50 -7.25 4.06
N ALA A 436 16.57 -7.35 3.11
CA ALA A 436 15.34 -6.56 3.17
C ALA A 436 14.44 -6.96 4.35
N LEU A 437 14.44 -8.24 4.73
CA LEU A 437 13.73 -8.73 5.91
C LEU A 437 14.35 -8.19 7.21
N GLU A 438 15.67 -7.98 7.26
CA GLU A 438 16.32 -7.29 8.38
C GLU A 438 15.89 -5.83 8.50
N VAL A 439 15.72 -5.12 7.38
CA VAL A 439 15.17 -3.75 7.40
C VAL A 439 13.73 -3.75 7.94
N ILE A 440 12.91 -4.73 7.53
CA ILE A 440 11.55 -4.91 8.07
C ILE A 440 11.60 -5.24 9.57
N ARG A 441 12.56 -6.05 10.03
CA ARG A 441 12.76 -6.32 11.46
C ARG A 441 13.06 -5.02 12.23
N LYS A 442 14.05 -4.24 11.78
CA LYS A 442 14.38 -2.92 12.37
C LYS A 442 13.19 -1.97 12.38
N TYR A 443 12.34 -2.03 11.35
CA TYR A 443 11.10 -1.27 11.29
C TYR A 443 10.09 -1.67 12.40
N CYS A 444 10.00 -2.96 12.73
CA CYS A 444 9.13 -3.46 13.79
C CYS A 444 9.65 -3.15 15.21
N GLU A 445 10.95 -2.94 15.36
CA GLU A 445 11.61 -2.60 16.64
C GLU A 445 11.40 -1.14 17.07
N ASP A 446 10.85 -0.29 16.21
CA ASP A 446 10.47 1.08 16.53
C ASP A 446 9.13 1.13 17.28
N GLU A 447 9.15 1.64 18.51
CA GLU A 447 7.98 1.71 19.38
C GLU A 447 6.84 2.56 18.80
N SER A 448 7.15 3.60 18.04
CA SER A 448 6.15 4.47 17.44
C SER A 448 5.34 3.76 16.34
N ARG A 449 5.96 2.75 15.71
CA ARG A 449 5.45 2.04 14.53
C ARG A 449 5.25 0.54 14.75
N ALA A 450 5.52 0.02 15.95
CA ALA A 450 5.48 -1.40 16.28
C ALA A 450 4.20 -2.09 15.78
N TYR A 451 3.01 -1.51 16.00
CA TYR A 451 1.75 -2.08 15.50
C TYR A 451 1.72 -2.23 13.97
N LEU A 452 2.14 -1.18 13.23
CA LEU A 452 2.16 -1.19 11.78
C LEU A 452 3.21 -2.17 11.23
N GLY A 453 4.37 -2.26 11.89
CA GLY A 453 5.39 -3.27 11.61
C GLY A 453 4.87 -4.70 11.78
N MET A 454 4.28 -5.01 12.94
CA MET A 454 3.69 -6.33 13.20
C MET A 454 2.55 -6.64 12.23
N SER A 455 1.71 -5.66 11.89
CA SER A 455 0.66 -5.81 10.87
C SER A 455 1.25 -6.12 9.50
N THR A 456 2.38 -5.50 9.14
CA THR A 456 3.07 -5.75 7.87
C THR A 456 3.64 -7.17 7.82
N LEU A 457 4.31 -7.62 8.89
CA LEU A 457 4.77 -9.01 9.01
C LEU A 457 3.59 -9.99 8.97
N GLY A 458 2.49 -9.66 9.65
CA GLY A 458 1.28 -10.47 9.65
C GLY A 458 0.68 -10.63 8.26
N ASP A 459 0.60 -9.55 7.50
CA ASP A 459 0.15 -9.57 6.11
C ASP A 459 1.10 -10.36 5.20
N LEU A 460 2.42 -10.28 5.39
CA LEU A 460 3.39 -11.10 4.66
C LEU A 460 3.16 -12.60 4.90
N ILE A 461 2.98 -13.00 6.15
CA ILE A 461 2.73 -14.39 6.56
C ILE A 461 1.45 -14.94 5.89
N PHE A 462 0.41 -14.12 5.73
CA PHE A 462 -0.86 -14.57 5.13
C PHE A 462 -0.93 -14.43 3.61
N LYS A 463 -0.29 -13.41 3.03
CA LYS A 463 -0.36 -13.13 1.58
C LYS A 463 0.75 -13.84 0.80
N ARG A 464 1.83 -14.30 1.46
CA ARG A 464 3.00 -14.91 0.80
C ARG A 464 3.40 -16.26 1.43
N PRO A 465 2.70 -17.36 1.10
CA PRO A 465 2.93 -18.68 1.72
C PRO A 465 4.32 -19.25 1.47
N SER A 466 4.97 -18.92 0.34
CA SER A 466 6.26 -19.52 -0.07
C SER A 466 7.41 -19.32 0.94
N ARG A 467 7.40 -18.22 1.69
CA ARG A 467 8.41 -17.88 2.72
C ARG A 467 7.77 -17.64 4.09
N GLN A 468 6.56 -18.19 4.30
CA GLN A 468 5.75 -17.94 5.48
C GLN A 468 6.49 -18.18 6.81
N PHE A 469 7.23 -19.29 6.91
CA PHE A 469 7.96 -19.63 8.12
C PHE A 469 9.14 -18.69 8.42
N GLN A 470 9.77 -18.10 7.40
CA GLN A 470 10.82 -17.09 7.60
C GLN A 470 10.23 -15.83 8.23
N TYR A 471 9.10 -15.35 7.71
CA TYR A 471 8.41 -14.18 8.26
C TYR A 471 7.85 -14.45 9.66
N LEU A 472 7.30 -15.65 9.87
CA LEU A 472 6.82 -16.07 11.19
C LEU A 472 7.95 -16.14 12.21
N HIS A 473 9.13 -16.64 11.80
CA HIS A 473 10.30 -16.68 12.68
C HIS A 473 10.72 -15.28 13.14
N VAL A 474 10.76 -14.29 12.25
CA VAL A 474 11.04 -12.89 12.64
C VAL A 474 10.01 -12.38 13.66
N LEU A 475 8.73 -12.65 13.44
CA LEU A 475 7.67 -12.26 14.38
C LEU A 475 7.84 -12.94 15.75
N LEU A 476 8.22 -14.22 15.76
CA LEU A 476 8.48 -15.00 16.97
C LEU A 476 9.70 -14.47 17.74
N ASP A 477 10.79 -14.11 17.07
CA ASP A 477 11.94 -13.48 17.72
C ASP A 477 11.55 -12.16 18.40
N LEU A 478 10.70 -11.36 17.76
CA LEU A 478 10.21 -10.09 18.31
C LEU A 478 9.35 -10.27 19.58
N SER A 479 8.86 -11.49 19.85
CA SER A 479 8.14 -11.81 21.10
C SER A 479 9.04 -11.88 22.34
N SER A 480 10.36 -12.00 22.13
CA SER A 480 11.38 -12.00 23.19
C SER A 480 12.18 -10.69 23.22
N HIS A 481 11.72 -9.66 22.52
CA HIS A 481 12.41 -8.38 22.40
C HIS A 481 12.46 -7.61 23.75
N GLU A 482 13.53 -6.84 23.96
CA GLU A 482 13.78 -6.07 25.19
C GLU A 482 12.72 -4.97 25.43
N LYS A 483 12.26 -4.32 24.34
CA LYS A 483 11.22 -3.27 24.39
C LYS A 483 9.82 -3.86 24.59
N ASP A 484 9.15 -3.46 25.67
CA ASP A 484 7.83 -3.99 26.05
C ASP A 484 6.74 -3.75 25.01
N ARG A 485 6.71 -2.56 24.39
CA ARG A 485 5.69 -2.24 23.37
C ARG A 485 5.82 -3.12 22.14
N VAL A 486 7.04 -3.38 21.68
CA VAL A 486 7.33 -4.27 20.54
C VAL A 486 6.89 -5.69 20.88
N ARG A 487 7.35 -6.20 22.02
CA ARG A 487 7.01 -7.54 22.53
C ARG A 487 5.50 -7.74 22.67
N SER A 488 4.80 -6.82 23.33
CA SER A 488 3.36 -6.91 23.55
C SER A 488 2.57 -6.93 22.24
N GLN A 489 2.99 -6.16 21.23
CA GLN A 489 2.39 -6.20 19.90
C GLN A 489 2.71 -7.52 19.16
N ALA A 490 3.96 -7.99 19.21
CA ALA A 490 4.33 -9.28 18.61
C ALA A 490 3.48 -10.43 19.20
N LEU A 491 3.37 -10.50 20.52
CA LEU A 491 2.55 -11.49 21.22
C LEU A 491 1.07 -11.40 20.81
N LEU A 492 0.50 -10.22 20.65
CA LEU A 492 -0.88 -10.03 20.19
C LEU A 492 -1.09 -10.66 18.79
N PHE A 493 -0.19 -10.39 17.85
CA PHE A 493 -0.28 -10.94 16.50
C PHE A 493 -0.03 -12.46 16.48
N ILE A 494 0.94 -12.96 17.26
CA ILE A 494 1.21 -14.40 17.35
C ILE A 494 0.00 -15.15 17.91
N LYS A 495 -0.68 -14.61 18.94
CA LYS A 495 -1.92 -15.20 19.47
C LYS A 495 -2.99 -15.35 18.40
N ARG A 496 -3.17 -14.34 17.55
CA ARG A 496 -4.10 -14.40 16.40
C ARG A 496 -3.66 -15.43 15.35
N MET A 497 -2.36 -15.62 15.15
CA MET A 497 -1.84 -16.64 14.23
C MET A 497 -2.00 -18.05 14.76
N TYR A 498 -1.90 -18.23 16.07
CA TYR A 498 -2.01 -19.50 16.78
C TYR A 498 -3.42 -20.12 16.69
N GLU A 499 -4.44 -19.31 16.40
CA GLU A 499 -5.79 -19.78 16.05
C GLU A 499 -5.78 -20.66 14.79
N LYS A 500 -4.79 -20.52 13.90
CA LYS A 500 -4.65 -21.32 12.68
C LYS A 500 -3.82 -22.57 12.93
N GLU A 501 -4.40 -23.74 12.68
CA GLU A 501 -3.79 -25.04 12.95
C GLU A 501 -2.43 -25.23 12.27
N GLN A 502 -2.29 -24.76 11.02
CA GLN A 502 -1.05 -24.89 10.23
C GLN A 502 0.16 -24.19 10.84
N LEU A 503 -0.06 -23.14 11.64
CA LEU A 503 1.02 -22.37 12.27
C LEU A 503 1.25 -22.79 13.72
N ARG A 504 0.28 -23.46 14.34
CA ARG A 504 0.30 -23.82 15.76
C ARG A 504 1.53 -24.63 16.14
N GLU A 505 1.80 -25.71 15.42
CA GLU A 505 2.92 -26.62 15.73
C GLU A 505 4.27 -25.89 15.68
N TYR A 506 4.47 -25.01 14.70
CA TYR A 506 5.71 -24.24 14.58
C TYR A 506 5.88 -23.24 15.73
N VAL A 507 4.81 -22.55 16.10
CA VAL A 507 4.80 -21.59 17.21
C VAL A 507 5.05 -22.30 18.55
N GLU A 508 4.41 -23.45 18.79
CA GLU A 508 4.63 -24.27 19.99
C GLU A 508 6.07 -24.78 20.06
N LYS A 509 6.61 -25.28 18.94
CA LYS A 509 7.99 -25.77 18.88
C LYS A 509 8.99 -24.66 19.21
N PHE A 510 8.78 -23.45 18.70
CA PHE A 510 9.61 -22.30 19.05
C PHE A 510 9.52 -21.95 20.55
N ALA A 511 8.31 -21.90 21.10
CA ALA A 511 8.11 -21.60 22.53
C ALA A 511 8.71 -22.68 23.44
N LEU A 512 8.59 -23.96 23.08
CA LEU A 512 9.20 -25.08 23.79
C LEU A 512 10.72 -25.05 23.72
N ASN A 513 11.28 -24.74 22.54
CA ASN A 513 12.74 -24.59 22.40
C ASN A 513 13.29 -23.52 23.35
N TYR A 514 12.63 -22.36 23.44
CA TYR A 514 13.03 -21.30 24.38
C TYR A 514 12.84 -21.72 25.85
N LEU A 515 11.76 -22.43 26.18
CA LEU A 515 11.56 -22.96 27.53
C LEU A 515 12.69 -23.91 27.93
N GLN A 516 13.11 -24.80 27.02
CA GLN A 516 14.18 -25.77 27.27
C GLN A 516 15.55 -25.11 27.52
N LEU A 517 15.77 -23.88 27.08
CA LEU A 517 17.00 -23.14 27.40
C LEU A 517 17.17 -22.94 28.91
N LEU A 518 16.07 -22.89 29.68
CA LEU A 518 16.07 -22.70 31.13
C LEU A 518 16.59 -23.91 31.93
N VAL A 519 16.80 -25.06 31.28
CA VAL A 519 17.46 -26.21 31.91
C VAL A 519 18.97 -25.99 32.01
N HIS A 520 19.54 -25.14 31.15
CA HIS A 520 20.98 -24.85 31.19
C HIS A 520 21.36 -24.03 32.43
N PRO A 521 22.56 -24.28 33.01
CA PRO A 521 23.01 -23.56 34.20
C PRO A 521 23.19 -22.06 33.96
N ASN A 522 23.55 -21.67 32.73
CA ASN A 522 23.74 -20.29 32.29
C ASN A 522 22.95 -20.03 30.99
N PRO A 523 22.51 -18.77 30.75
CA PRO A 523 21.84 -18.35 29.52
C PRO A 523 22.73 -18.60 28.29
N PRO A 524 22.22 -19.31 27.27
CA PRO A 524 22.93 -19.50 26.00
C PRO A 524 23.18 -18.18 25.27
N SER A 525 24.25 -18.11 24.47
CA SER A 525 24.61 -16.92 23.68
C SER A 525 23.50 -16.43 22.75
N VAL A 526 22.60 -17.32 22.32
CA VAL A 526 21.45 -17.01 21.45
C VAL A 526 20.48 -16.00 22.09
N LEU A 527 20.45 -15.88 23.42
CA LEU A 527 19.61 -14.90 24.12
C LEU A 527 20.21 -13.49 24.08
N PHE A 528 21.46 -13.36 23.68
CA PHE A 528 22.17 -12.09 23.60
C PHE A 528 22.33 -11.68 22.14
N GLY A 529 22.06 -10.41 21.84
CA GLY A 529 22.24 -9.89 20.48
C GLY A 529 23.71 -9.99 20.04
N ALA A 530 23.94 -10.16 18.74
CA ALA A 530 25.28 -10.33 18.15
C ALA A 530 26.29 -9.22 18.51
N ASP A 531 25.80 -8.03 18.89
CA ASP A 531 26.61 -6.86 19.28
C ASP A 531 27.00 -6.82 20.77
N LYS A 532 26.51 -7.75 21.59
CA LYS A 532 26.88 -7.83 23.01
C LYS A 532 27.99 -8.86 23.14
N ASP A 533 29.23 -8.40 23.37
CA ASP A 533 30.35 -9.21 23.88
C ASP A 533 29.90 -9.86 25.19
N THR A 534 29.26 -11.02 25.07
CA THR A 534 28.67 -11.68 26.22
C THR A 534 29.78 -12.48 26.85
N GLU A 535 30.22 -12.07 28.03
CA GLU A 535 31.11 -12.89 28.86
C GLU A 535 30.49 -14.30 28.96
N VAL A 536 31.27 -15.31 28.59
CA VAL A 536 30.85 -16.71 28.31
C VAL A 536 30.21 -17.42 29.53
N ALA A 537 29.97 -16.72 30.65
CA ALA A 537 29.45 -17.24 31.90
C ALA A 537 28.55 -16.27 32.70
N ALA A 538 27.88 -15.31 32.07
CA ALA A 538 26.93 -14.46 32.79
C ALA A 538 25.81 -15.31 33.44
N PRO A 539 25.45 -15.10 34.73
CA PRO A 539 24.36 -15.84 35.37
C PRO A 539 22.99 -15.42 34.83
N TRP A 540 21.99 -16.27 35.00
CA TRP A 540 20.60 -15.95 34.66
C TRP A 540 20.12 -14.69 35.40
N THR A 541 19.59 -13.74 34.64
CA THR A 541 18.92 -12.56 35.15
C THR A 541 17.41 -12.74 35.10
N GLU A 542 16.65 -12.00 35.90
CA GLU A 542 15.19 -12.05 35.85
C GLU A 542 14.64 -11.73 34.44
N GLU A 543 15.29 -10.81 33.71
CA GLU A 543 14.87 -10.43 32.37
C GLU A 543 15.15 -11.52 31.32
N THR A 544 16.33 -12.14 31.34
CA THR A 544 16.67 -13.23 30.39
C THR A 544 15.79 -14.47 30.60
N VAL A 545 15.42 -14.76 31.85
CA VAL A 545 14.43 -15.80 32.14
C VAL A 545 13.05 -15.42 31.62
N LYS A 546 12.62 -14.17 31.81
CA LYS A 546 11.33 -13.68 31.28
C LYS A 546 11.29 -13.73 29.75
N GLN A 547 12.38 -13.40 29.06
CA GLN A 547 12.49 -13.50 27.60
C GLN A 547 12.17 -14.91 27.10
N CYS A 548 12.66 -15.95 27.77
CA CYS A 548 12.35 -17.34 27.43
C CYS A 548 10.88 -17.72 27.69
N LEU A 549 10.22 -17.02 28.61
CA LEU A 549 8.88 -17.36 29.09
C LEU A 549 7.77 -16.53 28.43
N TYR A 550 8.05 -15.37 27.83
CA TYR A 550 7.01 -14.46 27.35
C TYR A 550 6.03 -15.09 26.37
N LEU A 551 6.54 -15.68 25.29
CA LEU A 551 5.70 -16.37 24.31
C LEU A 551 5.00 -17.57 24.95
N TYR A 552 5.74 -18.39 25.68
CA TYR A 552 5.23 -19.60 26.29
C TYR A 552 4.04 -19.33 27.22
N LEU A 553 4.19 -18.35 28.12
CA LEU A 553 3.15 -17.92 29.06
C LEU A 553 1.97 -17.24 28.36
N ALA A 554 2.21 -16.59 27.22
CA ALA A 554 1.15 -16.01 26.40
C ALA A 554 0.29 -17.08 25.71
N LEU A 555 0.85 -18.25 25.40
CA LEU A 555 0.15 -19.38 24.78
C LEU A 555 -0.55 -20.29 25.80
N LEU A 556 -0.08 -20.33 27.04
CA LEU A 556 -0.58 -21.21 28.09
C LEU A 556 -2.11 -21.14 28.31
N PRO A 557 -2.78 -19.97 28.30
CA PRO A 557 -4.24 -19.89 28.39
C PRO A 557 -4.99 -20.42 27.15
N GLN A 558 -4.32 -20.61 26.01
CA GLN A 558 -4.92 -21.15 24.79
C GLN A 558 -4.72 -22.66 24.66
N ASN A 559 -3.57 -23.17 25.12
CA ASN A 559 -3.28 -24.60 25.16
C ASN A 559 -2.82 -25.01 26.56
N HIS A 560 -3.76 -25.55 27.33
CA HIS A 560 -3.53 -25.91 28.72
C HIS A 560 -2.57 -27.09 28.89
N LYS A 561 -2.33 -27.90 27.85
CA LYS A 561 -1.42 -29.06 27.90
C LYS A 561 0.02 -28.65 28.13
N LEU A 562 0.38 -27.44 27.71
CA LEU A 562 1.73 -26.90 27.90
C LEU A 562 2.12 -26.88 29.38
N ILE A 563 1.18 -26.74 30.33
CA ILE A 563 1.51 -26.69 31.76
C ILE A 563 2.38 -27.86 32.27
N HIS A 564 2.23 -29.04 31.67
CA HIS A 564 3.01 -30.22 32.06
C HIS A 564 4.49 -30.11 31.66
N GLU A 565 4.77 -29.53 30.48
CA GLU A 565 6.15 -29.24 30.03
C GLU A 565 6.80 -28.18 30.90
N LEU A 566 6.04 -27.14 31.30
CA LEU A 566 6.52 -26.14 32.25
C LEU A 566 6.85 -26.79 33.60
N ALA A 567 6.03 -27.71 34.09
CA ALA A 567 6.28 -28.40 35.34
C ALA A 567 7.53 -29.30 35.26
N ALA A 568 7.74 -29.99 34.14
CA ALA A 568 8.94 -30.77 33.90
C ALA A 568 10.21 -29.90 33.93
N VAL A 569 10.26 -28.83 33.12
CA VAL A 569 11.39 -27.90 33.09
C VAL A 569 11.58 -27.21 34.44
N TYR A 570 10.50 -26.86 35.14
CA TYR A 570 10.56 -26.29 36.48
C TYR A 570 11.26 -27.22 37.46
N THR A 571 11.09 -28.54 37.38
CA THR A 571 11.74 -29.46 38.32
C THR A 571 13.27 -29.45 38.16
N GLU A 572 13.74 -29.36 36.92
CA GLU A 572 15.16 -29.36 36.55
C GLU A 572 15.83 -27.97 36.70
N ALA A 573 15.05 -26.89 36.67
CA ALA A 573 15.55 -25.53 36.73
C ALA A 573 16.25 -25.15 38.07
N ILE A 574 17.20 -24.22 37.99
CA ILE A 574 17.88 -23.64 39.15
C ILE A 574 16.97 -22.73 39.98
N ALA A 575 17.38 -22.42 41.22
CA ALA A 575 16.56 -21.67 42.18
C ALA A 575 16.13 -20.27 41.68
N ASP A 576 17.00 -19.55 40.98
CA ASP A 576 16.68 -18.20 40.47
C ASP A 576 15.63 -18.23 39.36
N ILE A 577 15.73 -19.20 38.46
CA ILE A 577 14.71 -19.45 37.42
C ILE A 577 13.37 -19.81 38.09
N LYS A 578 13.38 -20.73 39.07
CA LYS A 578 12.19 -21.12 39.83
C LYS A 578 11.51 -19.90 40.46
N ARG A 579 12.27 -18.99 41.08
CA ARG A 579 11.73 -17.75 41.68
C ARG A 579 11.06 -16.87 40.62
N THR A 580 11.69 -16.67 39.47
CA THR A 580 11.14 -15.85 38.39
C THR A 580 9.86 -16.47 37.83
N VAL A 581 9.85 -17.78 37.55
CA VAL A 581 8.65 -18.51 37.08
C VAL A 581 7.48 -18.30 38.04
N LEU A 582 7.68 -18.45 39.35
CA LEU A 582 6.63 -18.27 40.36
C LEU A 582 6.05 -16.84 40.40
N ARG A 583 6.82 -15.83 40.01
CA ARG A 583 6.35 -14.43 39.94
C ARG A 583 5.47 -14.19 38.71
N VAL A 584 5.82 -14.76 37.56
CA VAL A 584 5.15 -14.47 36.27
C VAL A 584 3.98 -15.40 35.94
N ILE A 585 3.90 -16.57 36.59
CA ILE A 585 2.90 -17.61 36.28
C ILE A 585 1.46 -17.23 36.68
N GLU A 586 1.27 -16.25 37.57
CA GLU A 586 -0.04 -15.90 38.15
C GLU A 586 -1.08 -15.50 37.09
N GLN A 587 -0.74 -14.59 36.18
CA GLN A 587 -1.67 -14.08 35.16
C GLN A 587 -2.06 -15.18 34.13
N PRO A 588 -1.12 -15.96 33.56
CA PRO A 588 -1.45 -17.07 32.68
C PRO A 588 -2.38 -18.11 33.32
N ILE A 589 -2.13 -18.51 34.57
CA ILE A 589 -2.95 -19.51 35.28
C ILE A 589 -4.38 -19.03 35.49
N ARG A 590 -4.56 -17.75 35.84
CA ARG A 590 -5.91 -17.16 35.92
C ARG A 590 -6.64 -17.19 34.57
N GLY A 591 -5.91 -17.06 33.45
CA GLY A 591 -6.45 -17.20 32.10
C GLY A 591 -6.93 -18.61 31.75
N MET A 592 -6.30 -19.66 32.29
CA MET A 592 -6.73 -21.06 32.09
C MET A 592 -8.02 -21.41 32.85
N GLY A 593 -8.20 -20.80 34.02
CA GLY A 593 -9.33 -21.06 34.91
C GLY A 593 -9.21 -22.37 35.72
N MET A 594 -9.98 -22.44 36.82
CA MET A 594 -9.91 -23.52 37.80
C MET A 594 -10.54 -24.86 37.34
N ASN A 595 -11.30 -24.84 36.24
CA ASN A 595 -11.96 -26.02 35.69
C ASN A 595 -11.14 -26.66 34.55
N SER A 596 -9.92 -26.21 34.32
CA SER A 596 -9.05 -26.79 33.30
C SER A 596 -8.69 -28.26 33.65
N PRO A 597 -8.98 -29.23 32.76
CA PRO A 597 -8.70 -30.64 33.04
C PRO A 597 -7.19 -30.91 33.17
N GLU A 598 -6.36 -30.22 32.40
CA GLU A 598 -4.89 -30.38 32.43
C GLU A 598 -4.30 -29.85 33.73
N LEU A 599 -4.89 -28.78 34.29
CA LEU A 599 -4.45 -28.22 35.57
C LEU A 599 -4.83 -29.15 36.73
N LEU A 600 -6.02 -29.75 36.68
CA LEU A 600 -6.44 -30.77 37.64
C LEU A 600 -5.57 -32.03 37.54
N LEU A 601 -5.19 -32.43 36.32
CA LEU A 601 -4.27 -33.53 36.08
C LEU A 601 -2.88 -33.25 36.68
N LEU A 602 -2.38 -32.02 36.55
CA LEU A 602 -1.12 -31.61 37.17
C LEU A 602 -1.18 -31.68 38.71
N VAL A 603 -2.31 -31.28 39.31
CA VAL A 603 -2.50 -31.37 40.77
C VAL A 603 -2.54 -32.84 41.20
N GLU A 604 -3.24 -33.70 40.48
CA GLU A 604 -3.31 -35.13 40.78
C GLU A 604 -1.94 -35.82 40.64
N ASN A 605 -1.22 -35.53 39.55
CA ASN A 605 0.05 -36.15 39.19
C ASN A 605 1.23 -35.18 39.37
N CYS A 606 1.28 -34.45 40.49
CA CYS A 606 2.33 -33.44 40.73
C CYS A 606 3.75 -34.03 40.62
N PRO A 607 4.63 -33.57 39.72
CA PRO A 607 6.02 -34.03 39.67
C PRO A 607 6.76 -33.76 41.00
N LYS A 608 7.74 -34.60 41.36
CA LYS A 608 8.60 -34.33 42.54
C LYS A 608 9.47 -33.12 42.23
N GLY A 609 9.45 -32.08 43.06
CA GLY A 609 10.14 -30.81 42.83
C GLY A 609 9.24 -29.69 42.28
N ALA A 610 7.99 -29.99 41.91
CA ALA A 610 7.02 -29.01 41.40
C ALA A 610 6.00 -28.53 42.47
N GLU A 611 6.13 -28.94 43.73
CA GLU A 611 5.12 -28.67 44.75
C GLU A 611 4.93 -27.16 45.03
N THR A 612 6.00 -26.36 44.96
CA THR A 612 5.94 -24.90 45.05
C THR A 612 5.23 -24.24 43.86
N LEU A 613 5.39 -24.80 42.65
CA LEU A 613 4.70 -24.35 41.45
C LEU A 613 3.19 -24.62 41.56
N VAL A 614 2.81 -25.84 41.94
CA VAL A 614 1.39 -26.22 42.13
C VAL A 614 0.75 -25.36 43.22
N THR A 615 1.43 -25.15 44.36
CA THR A 615 0.93 -24.28 45.43
C THR A 615 0.67 -22.86 44.93
N ARG A 616 1.59 -22.30 44.11
CA ARG A 616 1.44 -20.97 43.52
C ARG A 616 0.26 -20.92 42.54
N CYS A 617 0.10 -21.94 41.68
CA CYS A 617 -1.03 -22.04 40.76
C CYS A 617 -2.37 -22.07 41.52
N LEU A 618 -2.47 -22.90 42.56
CA LEU A 618 -3.67 -23.01 43.40
C LEU A 618 -4.01 -21.67 44.06
N LEU A 619 -3.01 -20.98 44.62
CA LEU A 619 -3.20 -19.65 45.20
C LEU A 619 -3.72 -18.66 44.15
N SER A 620 -3.12 -18.62 42.95
CA SER A 620 -3.54 -17.73 41.87
C SER A 620 -4.99 -17.92 41.40
N LEU A 621 -5.49 -19.16 41.43
CA LEU A 621 -6.88 -19.49 41.05
C LEU A 621 -7.91 -19.15 42.13
N THR A 622 -7.54 -19.29 43.39
CA THR A 622 -8.46 -19.25 44.54
C THR A 622 -8.43 -17.93 45.30
N ASP A 623 -7.56 -17.00 44.89
CA ASP A 623 -7.34 -15.71 45.54
C ASP A 623 -8.59 -14.81 45.57
N LYS A 624 -9.32 -14.75 44.44
CA LYS A 624 -10.50 -13.88 44.27
C LYS A 624 -11.82 -14.64 44.11
N VAL A 625 -11.76 -15.97 43.99
CA VAL A 625 -12.90 -16.83 43.64
C VAL A 625 -12.85 -18.07 44.53
N PRO A 626 -13.99 -18.53 45.08
CA PRO A 626 -14.02 -19.75 45.87
C PRO A 626 -13.56 -20.97 45.07
N PRO A 627 -12.86 -21.93 45.69
CA PRO A 627 -12.36 -23.13 44.99
C PRO A 627 -13.51 -24.03 44.50
N SER A 628 -13.34 -24.63 43.32
CA SER A 628 -14.30 -25.61 42.80
C SER A 628 -14.24 -26.94 43.58
N PRO A 629 -15.37 -27.67 43.72
CA PRO A 629 -15.40 -28.92 44.49
C PRO A 629 -14.48 -30.00 43.91
N GLU A 630 -14.29 -30.02 42.59
CA GLU A 630 -13.37 -30.94 41.94
C GLU A 630 -11.90 -30.63 42.28
N LEU A 631 -11.52 -29.34 42.29
CA LEU A 631 -10.19 -28.91 42.72
C LEU A 631 -9.92 -29.29 44.18
N VAL A 632 -10.88 -29.04 45.07
CA VAL A 632 -10.79 -29.42 46.49
C VAL A 632 -10.55 -30.92 46.62
N LYS A 633 -11.28 -31.75 45.88
CA LYS A 633 -11.11 -33.21 45.89
C LYS A 633 -9.70 -33.62 45.45
N ARG A 634 -9.18 -33.10 44.33
CA ARG A 634 -7.83 -33.46 43.86
C ARG A 634 -6.72 -33.01 44.82
N VAL A 635 -6.85 -31.81 45.41
CA VAL A 635 -5.89 -31.31 46.42
C VAL A 635 -5.94 -32.15 47.69
N ARG A 636 -7.14 -32.55 48.13
CA ARG A 636 -7.32 -33.48 49.27
C ARG A 636 -6.63 -34.82 49.00
N ASP A 637 -6.85 -35.40 47.82
CA ASP A 637 -6.23 -36.67 47.45
C ASP A 637 -4.69 -36.55 47.42
N LEU A 638 -4.16 -35.43 46.90
CA LEU A 638 -2.73 -35.16 46.88
C LEU A 638 -2.13 -35.04 48.30
N TYR A 639 -2.81 -34.32 49.20
CA TYR A 639 -2.38 -34.14 50.59
C TYR A 639 -2.27 -35.48 51.34
N HIS A 640 -3.24 -36.38 51.14
CA HIS A 640 -3.25 -37.68 51.80
C HIS A 640 -2.29 -38.69 51.15
N LYS A 641 -2.13 -38.68 49.82
CA LYS A 641 -1.33 -39.68 49.10
C LYS A 641 0.17 -39.42 49.13
N ARG A 642 0.60 -38.14 49.08
CA ARG A 642 1.99 -37.84 48.69
C ARG A 642 2.69 -36.78 49.54
N LEU A 643 1.99 -35.75 50.01
CA LEU A 643 2.61 -34.62 50.71
C LEU A 643 1.75 -34.12 51.89
N PRO A 644 2.08 -34.48 53.14
CA PRO A 644 1.34 -34.02 54.32
C PRO A 644 1.71 -32.58 54.75
N ASP A 645 2.23 -31.74 53.84
CA ASP A 645 2.47 -30.31 54.12
C ASP A 645 1.12 -29.56 54.10
N VAL A 646 0.76 -29.01 55.26
CA VAL A 646 -0.53 -28.34 55.47
C VAL A 646 -0.67 -27.07 54.62
N ARG A 647 0.44 -26.51 54.10
CA ARG A 647 0.41 -25.33 53.21
C ARG A 647 -0.37 -25.56 51.92
N PHE A 648 -0.45 -26.80 51.45
CA PHE A 648 -1.26 -27.18 50.29
C PHE A 648 -2.76 -26.99 50.46
N LEU A 649 -3.24 -27.06 51.71
CA LEU A 649 -4.65 -26.90 52.01
C LEU A 649 -5.05 -25.42 52.07
N ILE A 650 -4.10 -24.50 52.28
CA ILE A 650 -4.37 -23.06 52.45
C ILE A 650 -5.21 -22.47 51.30
N PRO A 651 -4.87 -22.70 50.02
CA PRO A 651 -5.65 -22.14 48.90
C PRO A 651 -7.09 -22.67 48.82
N VAL A 652 -7.35 -23.89 49.30
CA VAL A 652 -8.64 -24.58 49.20
C VAL A 652 -9.44 -24.59 50.50
N LEU A 653 -8.99 -23.88 51.55
CA LEU A 653 -9.59 -23.91 52.89
C LEU A 653 -11.11 -23.67 52.89
N ASN A 654 -11.58 -22.71 52.08
CA ASN A 654 -12.99 -22.33 52.05
C ASN A 654 -13.90 -23.39 51.39
N GLY A 655 -13.31 -24.40 50.72
CA GLY A 655 -14.05 -25.50 50.13
C GLY A 655 -13.97 -26.81 50.93
N LEU A 656 -13.22 -26.84 52.04
CA LEU A 656 -13.08 -28.05 52.88
C LEU A 656 -14.25 -28.19 53.86
N GLU A 657 -14.49 -29.42 54.32
CA GLU A 657 -15.50 -29.68 55.35
C GLU A 657 -15.01 -29.21 56.73
N LYS A 658 -15.94 -28.79 57.59
CA LYS A 658 -15.66 -28.33 58.97
C LYS A 658 -14.75 -29.27 59.76
N LYS A 659 -14.98 -30.59 59.66
CA LYS A 659 -14.18 -31.61 60.36
C LYS A 659 -12.72 -31.63 59.88
N GLU A 660 -12.50 -31.46 58.58
CA GLU A 660 -11.18 -31.47 57.97
C GLU A 660 -10.38 -30.23 58.35
N VAL A 661 -11.03 -29.07 58.37
CA VAL A 661 -10.41 -27.81 58.81
C VAL A 661 -9.97 -27.90 60.27
N ILE A 662 -10.80 -28.44 61.17
CA ILE A 662 -10.46 -28.63 62.58
C ILE A 662 -9.27 -29.61 62.75
N GLN A 663 -9.19 -30.66 61.94
CA GLN A 663 -8.05 -31.59 61.97
C GLN A 663 -6.74 -30.95 61.45
N ALA A 664 -6.82 -30.07 60.46
CA ALA A 664 -5.66 -29.37 59.91
C ALA A 664 -5.23 -28.17 60.77
N LEU A 665 -6.14 -27.59 61.56
CA LEU A 665 -5.93 -26.38 62.35
C LEU A 665 -4.67 -26.43 63.22
N PRO A 666 -4.38 -27.48 64.03
CA PRO A 666 -3.17 -27.53 64.86
C PRO A 666 -1.85 -27.45 64.06
N LYS A 667 -1.85 -27.91 62.81
CA LYS A 667 -0.69 -27.80 61.92
C LYS A 667 -0.59 -26.41 61.28
N LEU A 668 -1.72 -25.76 60.98
CA LEU A 668 -1.77 -24.42 60.41
C LEU A 668 -1.23 -23.35 61.36
N ILE A 669 -1.56 -23.41 62.65
CA ILE A 669 -1.11 -22.43 63.66
C ILE A 669 0.38 -22.53 63.99
N LYS A 670 1.03 -23.66 63.70
CA LYS A 670 2.49 -23.83 63.83
C LYS A 670 3.27 -23.15 62.71
N LEU A 671 2.60 -22.62 61.69
CA LEU A 671 3.24 -21.89 60.60
C LEU A 671 3.72 -20.49 61.04
N ASN A 672 4.37 -19.78 60.13
CA ASN A 672 4.81 -18.41 60.36
C ASN A 672 3.59 -17.50 60.64
N PRO A 673 3.63 -16.60 61.66
CA PRO A 673 2.51 -15.70 61.99
C PRO A 673 1.90 -14.94 60.80
N ILE A 674 2.69 -14.58 59.78
CA ILE A 674 2.17 -13.92 58.57
C ILE A 674 1.22 -14.86 57.82
N VAL A 675 1.62 -16.11 57.64
CA VAL A 675 0.82 -17.17 56.98
C VAL A 675 -0.40 -17.53 57.83
N VAL A 676 -0.24 -17.56 59.15
CA VAL A 676 -1.35 -17.79 60.09
C VAL A 676 -2.41 -16.71 59.94
N LYS A 677 -2.02 -15.43 59.90
CA LYS A 677 -2.95 -14.31 59.64
C LYS A 677 -3.68 -14.47 58.30
N GLU A 678 -2.99 -14.90 57.25
CA GLU A 678 -3.60 -15.16 55.94
C GLU A 678 -4.64 -16.30 56.01
N VAL A 679 -4.32 -17.40 56.69
CA VAL A 679 -5.22 -18.54 56.94
C VAL A 679 -6.49 -18.07 57.67
N PHE A 680 -6.33 -17.28 58.74
CA PHE A 680 -7.47 -16.70 59.46
C PHE A 680 -8.29 -15.77 58.58
N ASN A 681 -7.68 -14.87 57.81
CA ASN A 681 -8.40 -13.99 56.89
C ASN A 681 -9.20 -14.78 55.85
N ARG A 682 -8.66 -15.89 55.37
CA ARG A 682 -9.33 -16.73 54.38
C ARG A 682 -10.51 -17.49 54.99
N LEU A 683 -10.31 -18.09 56.17
CA LEU A 683 -11.35 -18.76 56.95
C LEU A 683 -12.43 -17.79 57.45
N LEU A 684 -12.13 -16.52 57.68
CA LEU A 684 -13.12 -15.54 58.13
C LEU A 684 -13.78 -14.80 56.95
N GLY A 685 -13.39 -15.10 55.71
CA GLY A 685 -13.92 -14.47 54.51
C GLY A 685 -13.52 -13.01 54.31
N THR A 686 -12.59 -12.46 55.11
CA THR A 686 -12.22 -11.03 55.11
C THR A 686 -11.41 -10.60 53.88
N GLN A 687 -11.01 -11.53 53.02
CA GLN A 687 -10.28 -11.26 51.77
C GLN A 687 -11.19 -10.82 50.61
N HIS A 688 -12.50 -11.12 50.65
CA HIS A 688 -13.43 -10.82 49.56
C HIS A 688 -14.18 -9.52 49.89
N GLY A 689 -13.91 -8.46 49.12
CA GLY A 689 -14.58 -7.17 49.27
C GLY A 689 -16.12 -7.28 49.26
N GLU A 690 -16.74 -6.36 49.98
CA GLU A 690 -18.18 -6.24 50.26
C GLU A 690 -19.10 -6.78 49.14
N GLY A 691 -19.81 -7.88 49.42
CA GLY A 691 -20.95 -8.29 48.59
C GLY A 691 -21.25 -9.79 48.54
N ASN A 692 -20.24 -10.66 48.55
CA ASN A 692 -20.46 -12.11 48.51
C ASN A 692 -19.74 -12.78 49.69
N SER A 693 -20.47 -13.03 50.78
CA SER A 693 -20.04 -13.95 51.82
C SER A 693 -19.86 -15.34 51.21
N ALA A 694 -18.66 -15.63 50.71
CA ALA A 694 -18.26 -17.00 50.41
C ALA A 694 -18.51 -17.84 51.67
N LEU A 695 -19.25 -18.94 51.53
CA LEU A 695 -19.61 -19.88 52.59
C LEU A 695 -18.33 -20.35 53.30
N SER A 696 -17.94 -19.66 54.37
CA SER A 696 -16.83 -20.12 55.19
C SER A 696 -17.25 -21.39 55.93
N PRO A 697 -16.38 -22.42 55.99
CA PRO A 697 -16.66 -23.64 56.74
C PRO A 697 -16.74 -23.43 58.26
N LEU A 698 -16.30 -22.28 58.79
CA LEU A 698 -16.28 -21.95 60.22
C LEU A 698 -16.70 -20.50 60.48
N ASN A 699 -17.58 -20.29 61.46
CA ASN A 699 -17.89 -18.97 62.00
C ASN A 699 -16.80 -18.54 63.02
N PRO A 700 -16.42 -17.25 63.15
CA PRO A 700 -15.48 -16.77 64.17
C PRO A 700 -15.62 -17.38 65.57
N GLY A 701 -16.86 -17.54 66.08
CA GLY A 701 -17.10 -18.20 67.38
C GLY A 701 -16.73 -19.69 67.39
N GLU A 702 -16.98 -20.41 66.30
CA GLU A 702 -16.62 -21.82 66.17
C GLU A 702 -15.11 -22.02 66.00
N LEU A 703 -14.43 -21.05 65.39
CA LEU A 703 -12.98 -21.06 65.24
C LEU A 703 -12.27 -20.84 66.58
N LEU A 704 -12.77 -19.92 67.41
CA LEU A 704 -12.29 -19.73 68.79
C LEU A 704 -12.49 -21.00 69.63
N ILE A 705 -13.66 -21.63 69.55
CA ILE A 705 -13.93 -22.90 70.23
C ILE A 705 -12.99 -24.00 69.72
N ALA A 706 -12.76 -24.07 68.41
CA ALA A 706 -11.88 -25.05 67.81
C ALA A 706 -10.42 -24.86 68.25
N LEU A 707 -9.95 -23.61 68.40
CA LEU A 707 -8.61 -23.28 68.93
C LEU A 707 -8.45 -23.67 70.40
N HIS A 708 -9.47 -23.40 71.22
CA HIS A 708 -9.45 -23.70 72.66
C HIS A 708 -9.52 -25.20 72.94
N ASN A 709 -10.19 -25.97 72.07
CA ASN A 709 -10.30 -27.42 72.17
C ASN A 709 -9.10 -28.18 71.56
N ILE A 710 -8.04 -27.49 71.13
CA ILE A 710 -6.82 -28.14 70.65
C ILE A 710 -6.10 -28.76 71.85
N ASP A 711 -5.95 -30.08 71.80
CA ASP A 711 -5.19 -30.86 72.76
C ASP A 711 -3.78 -30.27 72.97
N SER A 712 -3.45 -29.95 74.23
CA SER A 712 -2.19 -29.32 74.64
C SER A 712 -0.96 -30.20 74.36
N VAL A 713 -1.16 -31.49 74.08
CA VAL A 713 -0.11 -32.42 73.64
C VAL A 713 0.23 -32.24 72.15
N LYS A 714 -0.72 -31.73 71.33
CA LYS A 714 -0.54 -31.57 69.88
C LYS A 714 0.02 -30.20 69.50
N CYS A 715 -0.13 -29.17 70.33
CA CYS A 715 0.35 -27.82 70.03
C CYS A 715 0.67 -27.03 71.32
N ASP A 716 1.85 -26.41 71.39
CA ASP A 716 2.28 -25.62 72.57
C ASP A 716 1.33 -24.44 72.83
N MET A 717 1.04 -24.16 74.10
CA MET A 717 0.15 -23.08 74.54
C MET A 717 0.57 -21.70 73.99
N LYS A 718 1.87 -21.47 73.76
CA LYS A 718 2.40 -20.25 73.10
C LYS A 718 1.92 -20.11 71.65
N SER A 719 1.76 -21.22 70.92
CA SER A 719 1.30 -21.22 69.53
C SER A 719 -0.21 -21.02 69.44
N ILE A 720 -0.96 -21.52 70.43
CA ILE A 720 -2.41 -21.30 70.56
C ILE A 720 -2.68 -19.82 70.85
N ILE A 721 -2.00 -19.24 71.84
CA ILE A 721 -2.11 -17.79 72.18
C ILE A 721 -1.73 -16.91 70.98
N LYS A 722 -0.67 -17.28 70.23
CA LYS A 722 -0.24 -16.56 69.03
C LYS A 722 -1.22 -16.69 67.86
N GLY A 723 -1.98 -17.79 67.80
CA GLY A 723 -3.06 -18.01 66.83
C GLY A 723 -4.37 -17.31 67.19
N GLU A 724 -4.63 -17.07 68.48
CA GLU A 724 -5.76 -16.26 68.96
C GLU A 724 -5.52 -14.76 68.75
N ALA A 725 -4.28 -14.28 68.83
CA ALA A 725 -3.91 -12.88 68.66
C ALA A 725 -4.49 -12.17 67.40
N PRO A 726 -4.50 -12.76 66.19
CA PRO A 726 -5.11 -12.13 65.01
C PRO A 726 -6.65 -12.07 65.01
N LEU A 727 -7.34 -12.75 65.94
CA LEU A 727 -8.81 -12.71 66.07
C LEU A 727 -9.31 -11.54 66.93
N PHE A 728 -8.42 -10.90 67.68
CA PHE A 728 -8.73 -9.73 68.50
C PHE A 728 -8.13 -8.46 67.87
N PRO A 729 -8.91 -7.39 67.65
CA PRO A 729 -8.36 -6.13 67.18
C PRO A 729 -7.35 -5.58 68.22
N GLN A 730 -6.13 -5.26 67.78
CA GLN A 730 -5.22 -4.47 68.61
C GLN A 730 -5.75 -3.03 68.65
N ASP A 731 -6.18 -2.58 69.84
CA ASP A 731 -6.46 -1.17 70.08
C ASP A 731 -5.25 -0.31 69.69
N PRO A 732 -5.43 0.81 68.97
CA PRO A 732 -4.36 1.77 68.78
C PRO A 732 -4.02 2.38 70.16
N ALA A 733 -2.72 2.38 70.51
CA ALA A 733 -2.21 3.02 71.72
C ALA A 733 -2.72 4.47 71.86
N PRO A 734 -2.96 4.97 73.09
CA PRO A 734 -3.48 6.31 73.29
C PRO A 734 -2.41 7.34 72.95
N THR A 735 -2.68 8.13 71.91
CA THR A 735 -1.93 9.34 71.58
C THR A 735 -2.05 10.38 72.70
N ASP A 736 -0.96 11.11 72.88
CA ASP A 736 -0.68 12.07 73.95
C ASP A 736 -1.85 12.97 74.39
N ARG A 737 -2.01 13.06 75.71
CA ARG A 737 -2.62 14.21 76.37
C ARG A 737 -1.72 15.44 76.15
N GLN A 738 -2.13 16.35 75.28
CA GLN A 738 -1.89 17.79 75.51
C GLN A 738 -3.24 18.48 75.62
N GLY A 739 -3.41 19.15 76.76
CA GLY A 739 -4.67 19.70 77.21
C GLY A 739 -5.10 20.94 76.46
N LEU A 740 -6.41 21.18 76.49
CA LEU A 740 -7.00 22.51 76.48
C LEU A 740 -8.35 22.42 77.22
N SER A 741 -8.37 23.04 78.39
CA SER A 741 -9.54 23.35 79.19
C SER A 741 -10.41 24.40 78.49
N HIS A 742 -11.69 24.06 78.23
CA HIS A 742 -12.97 24.78 78.45
C HIS A 742 -13.04 26.34 78.47
N PRO A 743 -14.24 26.98 78.38
CA PRO A 743 -15.47 26.72 77.59
C PRO A 743 -16.24 28.01 77.14
N HIS A 744 -17.40 27.80 76.47
CA HIS A 744 -18.63 28.64 76.42
C HIS A 744 -18.87 29.74 75.35
N GLY A 745 -20.11 29.71 74.81
CA GLY A 745 -20.81 30.77 74.07
C GLY A 745 -21.45 30.26 72.76
N SER A 746 -22.62 29.61 72.76
CA SER A 746 -23.97 30.20 72.65
C SER A 746 -24.28 31.02 71.38
N THR A 747 -25.37 30.61 70.72
CA THR A 747 -26.32 31.33 69.84
C THR A 747 -26.24 31.31 68.30
N ALA A 748 -27.45 31.11 67.75
CA ALA A 748 -28.04 31.54 66.47
C ALA A 748 -27.72 30.73 65.20
N SER A 749 -28.64 29.92 64.69
CA SER A 749 -29.78 30.27 63.82
C SER A 749 -29.37 30.86 62.46
N LYS A 750 -29.51 30.09 61.37
CA LYS A 750 -30.43 30.42 60.26
C LYS A 750 -30.53 29.34 59.19
N THR A 751 -31.79 29.11 58.86
CA THR A 751 -32.45 28.45 57.74
C THR A 751 -31.95 28.81 56.32
N MET A 752 -32.17 27.84 55.41
CA MET A 752 -32.46 27.94 53.97
C MET A 752 -31.38 28.47 53.01
N ALA A 753 -30.85 27.57 52.17
CA ALA A 753 -31.33 27.32 50.80
C ALA A 753 -30.78 25.98 50.30
#